data_AF-A0A679JGA6-F1
#
_entry.id   AF-A0A679JGA6-F1
#
_cell.length_a   1.000
_cell.length_b   1.000
_cell.length_c   1.000
_cell.angle_alpha   90.00
_cell.angle_beta   90.00
_cell.angle_gamma   90.00
#
_symmetry.space_group_name_H-M   'P 1'
#
loop_
_entity.id
_entity.type
_entity.pdbx_description
1 polymer ?
#
loop_
_entity_poly.entity_id
_entity_poly.type
_entity_poly.pdbx_seq_one_letter_code
_entity_poly.pdbx_strand_id
1 'polypeptide(L)'
;MTMYLRSTFRCIRDLCGASALALLLASCGGGGGGSSGFVPFVLPPAQTPAGQASVTIDDDAQGAAPPTRISATYSVRINSLADGFFAVGGNCTTPPAANTSLDSTGTVATTRLSGGNCEAGQTLSLTLDPSKAVLDNATLANAAPWTRSYAIAAGPQKIGGTISGLVGSVVLQNNAGETLTATSDGAFEFATAIASGGAYAVTVATQPAGQTCTVGQGSGTVGTNPVNGIAVVCAANAYTVAGAVTGLAGTVVLQNNGGDALTLSADGAFTFSVPVAQGAAYDVTVLTQPATQTCTVSNGSATMGAANVTNVAVACAANTSTVGGTVTGLSGSVVLQNNGGDNLALNADGSFTFATAIAAGAAYDVTVLTQPAAQTCTVSNGSGTVAAVNVTNVGVVCSSAATTLSVAASPVIVAVKGAASTLLVTNTGAAPALNVRATLPGGWGAVTVDDSACTAVAPGANCTLSFSSQAPYVAGEAVSIQGDNTPARTVTVAFSLKGYLVFDVPAANVATVVDSADLSVLPGPYYNWGTGVAVPGAVSLTDGAANTQAMLAAMGSGTFHAAGACKASTLAGLNWYLPAICQLGSGTPCSAAGASVQKNLIDHGLGWFAGTDNERWSSTQSGASEAWSHKRTDGSATAKPKATGQPVRCVASVAW
;
A
#
# COMPACT_ATOMS: atom_id res chain seq x y z
N MET A 1 28.93 -44.64 -0.76
CA MET A 1 29.00 -44.73 0.71
C MET A 1 27.58 -45.10 1.16
N THR A 2 27.12 -46.34 0.97
CA THR A 2 27.41 -47.55 1.80
C THR A 2 26.99 -47.27 3.24
N MET A 3 26.08 -47.94 3.96
CA MET A 3 25.29 -49.20 3.89
C MET A 3 24.62 -49.29 5.29
N TYR A 4 23.37 -49.71 5.51
CA TYR A 4 22.92 -51.07 5.88
C TYR A 4 21.41 -50.96 6.18
N LEU A 5 20.50 -51.67 5.48
CA LEU A 5 19.87 -52.98 5.84
C LEU A 5 18.97 -52.91 7.11
N ARG A 6 17.78 -53.51 7.23
CA ARG A 6 17.00 -54.58 6.55
C ARG A 6 15.61 -54.60 7.25
N SER A 7 14.45 -54.81 6.63
CA SER A 7 13.77 -56.12 6.37
C SER A 7 12.31 -55.80 5.92
N THR A 8 11.88 -56.01 4.67
CA THR A 8 11.18 -57.18 4.05
C THR A 8 9.86 -57.66 4.67
N PHE A 9 8.74 -57.52 3.92
CA PHE A 9 7.73 -58.56 3.54
C PHE A 9 6.75 -57.95 2.49
N ARG A 10 7.01 -58.14 1.18
CA ARG A 10 6.45 -59.13 0.22
C ARG A 10 5.03 -58.84 -0.32
N CYS A 11 5.03 -58.43 -1.59
CA CYS A 11 3.92 -58.39 -2.55
C CYS A 11 4.17 -59.52 -3.58
N ILE A 12 3.14 -60.20 -4.08
CA ILE A 12 3.23 -61.12 -5.23
C ILE A 12 2.00 -60.94 -6.13
N ARG A 13 2.26 -60.70 -7.43
CA ARG A 13 1.36 -60.90 -8.57
C ARG A 13 2.08 -61.73 -9.64
N ASP A 14 1.30 -62.63 -10.25
CA ASP A 14 1.35 -63.23 -11.59
C ASP A 14 2.44 -64.24 -12.06
N LEU A 15 1.91 -65.39 -12.48
CA LEU A 15 2.17 -66.25 -13.65
C LEU A 15 3.61 -66.72 -14.00
N CYS A 16 3.80 -68.05 -14.04
CA CYS A 16 4.20 -68.80 -15.26
C CYS A 16 4.21 -70.32 -15.00
N GLY A 17 3.87 -71.15 -15.99
CA GLY A 17 4.38 -72.53 -16.10
C GLY A 17 3.37 -73.65 -16.29
N ALA A 18 3.32 -74.17 -17.51
CA ALA A 18 2.53 -75.30 -18.00
C ALA A 18 2.76 -76.63 -17.25
N SER A 19 1.73 -77.51 -17.27
CA SER A 19 1.75 -78.82 -17.97
C SER A 19 0.58 -79.72 -17.54
N ALA A 20 -0.14 -80.24 -18.54
CA ALA A 20 -0.85 -81.52 -18.66
C ALA A 20 -1.35 -82.27 -17.40
N LEU A 21 -2.63 -82.66 -17.37
CA LEU A 21 -3.07 -84.06 -17.58
C LEU A 21 -4.61 -84.23 -17.62
N ALA A 22 -5.06 -84.84 -18.72
CA ALA A 22 -6.24 -85.71 -18.91
C ALA A 22 -7.64 -85.26 -18.42
N LEU A 23 -8.40 -84.66 -19.36
CA LEU A 23 -9.86 -84.71 -19.40
C LEU A 23 -10.27 -85.90 -20.30
N LEU A 24 -10.89 -86.91 -19.71
CA LEU A 24 -11.57 -88.01 -20.40
C LEU A 24 -13.05 -87.66 -20.45
N LEU A 25 -13.60 -87.51 -21.66
CA LEU A 25 -14.90 -88.07 -22.08
C LEU A 25 -15.13 -87.70 -23.55
N ALA A 26 -15.06 -88.74 -24.38
CA ALA A 26 -15.20 -88.68 -25.82
C ALA A 26 -16.66 -88.43 -26.24
N SER A 27 -16.83 -87.55 -27.22
CA SER A 27 -17.97 -87.52 -28.12
C SER A 27 -17.50 -87.78 -29.55
N CYS A 28 -18.09 -88.79 -30.19
CA CYS A 28 -18.34 -88.93 -31.64
C CYS A 28 -19.14 -90.24 -31.78
N GLY A 29 -20.33 -90.26 -32.38
CA GLY A 29 -20.48 -90.25 -33.84
C GLY A 29 -19.84 -91.53 -34.39
N GLY A 30 -20.52 -92.57 -34.82
CA GLY A 30 -21.76 -92.62 -35.59
C GLY A 30 -21.47 -93.47 -36.84
N GLY A 31 -22.24 -94.54 -37.05
CA GLY A 31 -22.44 -95.16 -38.36
C GLY A 31 -21.42 -96.21 -38.84
N GLY A 32 -21.94 -97.24 -39.49
CA GLY A 32 -21.18 -98.06 -40.44
C GLY A 32 -21.37 -99.56 -40.26
N GLY A 33 -22.26 -100.14 -41.08
CA GLY A 33 -22.51 -101.59 -41.15
C GLY A 33 -21.32 -102.39 -41.67
N GLY A 34 -21.30 -103.67 -41.30
CA GLY A 34 -20.31 -104.64 -41.73
C GLY A 34 -20.77 -106.05 -41.40
N SER A 35 -21.55 -106.62 -42.31
CA SER A 35 -21.96 -108.01 -42.36
C SER A 35 -20.76 -108.97 -42.36
N SER A 36 -20.76 -109.96 -41.48
CA SER A 36 -20.16 -111.27 -41.75
C SER A 36 -20.83 -112.33 -40.90
N GLY A 37 -21.26 -113.39 -41.58
CA GLY A 37 -22.30 -114.32 -41.16
C GLY A 37 -21.99 -115.11 -39.89
N PHE A 38 -23.00 -115.19 -39.03
CA PHE A 38 -23.17 -116.29 -38.09
C PHE A 38 -24.51 -116.96 -38.37
N VAL A 39 -24.43 -118.27 -38.53
CA VAL A 39 -25.49 -119.22 -38.86
C VAL A 39 -26.64 -119.09 -37.86
N PRO A 40 -27.92 -118.96 -38.27
CA PRO A 40 -29.02 -118.90 -37.32
C PRO A 40 -29.25 -120.31 -36.75
N PHE A 41 -28.82 -120.55 -35.52
CA PHE A 41 -29.53 -121.49 -34.66
C PHE A 41 -30.82 -120.80 -34.25
N VAL A 42 -31.91 -121.15 -34.93
CA VAL A 42 -33.27 -120.84 -34.49
C VAL A 42 -33.48 -121.55 -33.15
N LEU A 43 -33.28 -120.82 -32.05
CA LEU A 43 -33.81 -121.22 -30.76
C LEU A 43 -35.34 -121.05 -30.83
N PRO A 44 -36.12 -122.08 -30.50
CA PRO A 44 -37.57 -122.00 -30.55
C PRO A 44 -38.07 -120.91 -29.58
N PRO A 45 -39.21 -120.24 -29.90
CA PRO A 45 -39.76 -119.19 -29.06
C PRO A 45 -39.95 -119.73 -27.64
N ALA A 46 -39.47 -118.98 -26.65
CA ALA A 46 -39.79 -119.24 -25.25
C ALA A 46 -41.32 -119.22 -25.13
N GLN A 47 -41.91 -120.41 -25.04
CA GLN A 47 -43.33 -120.56 -24.85
C GLN A 47 -43.66 -119.93 -23.49
N THR A 48 -44.39 -118.83 -23.52
CA THR A 48 -45.05 -118.27 -22.33
C THR A 48 -45.82 -119.41 -21.68
N PRO A 49 -45.61 -119.68 -20.37
CA PRO A 49 -46.35 -120.72 -19.67
C PRO A 49 -47.85 -120.50 -19.86
N ALA A 50 -48.62 -121.58 -20.07
CA ALA A 50 -50.06 -121.51 -20.22
C ALA A 50 -50.69 -120.73 -19.04
N GLY A 51 -51.34 -119.59 -19.31
CA GLY A 51 -51.98 -118.73 -18.30
C GLY A 51 -51.31 -117.38 -18.00
N GLN A 52 -50.24 -116.99 -18.71
CA GLN A 52 -49.57 -115.68 -18.55
C GLN A 52 -49.70 -114.74 -19.75
N ALA A 53 -49.87 -113.44 -19.50
CA ALA A 53 -49.96 -112.37 -20.48
C ALA A 53 -48.79 -111.37 -20.39
N SER A 54 -48.44 -110.75 -21.52
CA SER A 54 -47.43 -109.68 -21.61
C SER A 54 -48.04 -108.33 -21.94
N VAL A 55 -47.41 -107.25 -21.47
CA VAL A 55 -47.78 -105.87 -21.80
C VAL A 55 -46.59 -105.11 -22.38
N THR A 56 -46.85 -104.26 -23.36
CA THR A 56 -45.87 -103.29 -23.91
C THR A 56 -46.44 -101.89 -23.75
N ILE A 57 -45.65 -100.94 -23.25
CA ILE A 57 -46.05 -99.54 -23.08
C ILE A 57 -45.32 -98.69 -24.11
N ASP A 58 -46.07 -97.82 -24.78
CA ASP A 58 -45.58 -96.86 -25.77
C ASP A 58 -46.14 -95.46 -25.46
N ASP A 59 -45.35 -94.43 -25.72
CA ASP A 59 -45.73 -93.03 -25.51
C ASP A 59 -45.33 -92.16 -26.72
N ASP A 60 -46.06 -91.07 -26.95
CA ASP A 60 -45.84 -90.20 -28.10
C ASP A 60 -44.80 -89.09 -27.88
N ALA A 61 -44.13 -89.03 -26.72
CA ALA A 61 -43.15 -87.99 -26.45
C ALA A 61 -41.79 -88.29 -27.07
N GLN A 62 -41.24 -87.31 -27.78
CA GLN A 62 -39.82 -87.27 -28.13
C GLN A 62 -39.11 -86.20 -27.31
N GLY A 63 -38.38 -86.61 -26.27
CA GLY A 63 -37.50 -85.73 -25.48
C GLY A 63 -38.07 -85.25 -24.13
N ALA A 64 -37.74 -84.01 -23.75
CA ALA A 64 -37.98 -83.47 -22.41
C ALA A 64 -39.39 -82.87 -22.17
N ALA A 65 -40.29 -82.94 -23.15
CA ALA A 65 -41.68 -82.49 -23.02
C ALA A 65 -42.60 -83.66 -22.62
N PRO A 66 -43.65 -83.42 -21.81
CA PRO A 66 -44.59 -84.47 -21.42
C PRO A 66 -45.41 -85.00 -22.61
N PRO A 67 -45.68 -86.33 -22.69
CA PRO A 67 -46.46 -86.94 -23.78
C PRO A 67 -47.92 -86.45 -23.77
N THR A 68 -48.57 -86.50 -24.93
CA THR A 68 -50.01 -86.24 -25.07
C THR A 68 -50.83 -87.53 -25.12
N ARG A 69 -50.17 -88.67 -25.37
CA ARG A 69 -50.78 -89.99 -25.42
C ARG A 69 -49.81 -91.05 -24.91
N ILE A 70 -50.33 -91.94 -24.05
CA ILE A 70 -49.62 -93.14 -23.56
C ILE A 70 -50.53 -94.35 -23.80
N SER A 71 -50.00 -95.42 -24.38
CA SER A 71 -50.73 -96.65 -24.71
C SER A 71 -50.06 -97.87 -24.07
N ALA A 72 -50.87 -98.77 -23.50
CA ALA A 72 -50.45 -100.08 -23.02
C ALA A 72 -51.15 -101.17 -23.83
N THR A 73 -50.38 -102.02 -24.51
CA THR A 73 -50.85 -103.10 -25.37
C THR A 73 -50.62 -104.45 -24.71
N TYR A 74 -51.69 -105.20 -24.50
CA TYR A 74 -51.69 -106.50 -23.83
C TYR A 74 -51.83 -107.64 -24.84
N SER A 75 -51.20 -108.78 -24.56
CA SER A 75 -51.27 -109.97 -25.43
C SER A 75 -52.61 -110.73 -25.34
N VAL A 76 -53.48 -110.35 -24.41
CA VAL A 76 -54.82 -110.93 -24.19
C VAL A 76 -55.84 -109.80 -23.94
N ARG A 77 -57.14 -110.12 -24.01
CA ARG A 77 -58.20 -109.13 -23.76
C ARG A 77 -58.25 -108.64 -22.33
N ILE A 78 -58.57 -107.37 -22.17
CA ILE A 78 -58.80 -106.66 -20.92
C ILE A 78 -60.31 -106.66 -20.65
N ASN A 79 -60.71 -107.21 -19.51
CA ASN A 79 -62.11 -107.23 -19.06
C ASN A 79 -62.52 -105.89 -18.44
N SER A 80 -61.62 -105.26 -17.68
CA SER A 80 -61.83 -103.94 -17.08
C SER A 80 -60.51 -103.30 -16.66
N LEU A 81 -60.52 -101.98 -16.47
CA LEU A 81 -59.42 -101.22 -15.88
C LEU A 81 -59.84 -100.78 -14.48
N ALA A 82 -59.05 -101.11 -13.47
CA ALA A 82 -59.29 -100.67 -12.10
C ALA A 82 -58.80 -99.22 -11.89
N ASP A 83 -59.32 -98.58 -10.84
CA ASP A 83 -58.85 -97.26 -10.41
C ASP A 83 -57.34 -97.28 -10.13
N GLY A 84 -56.67 -96.20 -10.51
CA GLY A 84 -55.22 -96.09 -10.41
C GLY A 84 -54.44 -96.73 -11.56
N PHE A 85 -55.13 -97.19 -12.62
CA PHE A 85 -54.46 -97.59 -13.87
C PHE A 85 -53.58 -96.48 -14.45
N PHE A 86 -54.02 -95.21 -14.32
CA PHE A 86 -53.23 -94.04 -14.65
C PHE A 86 -53.33 -92.99 -13.54
N ALA A 87 -52.22 -92.33 -13.23
CA ALA A 87 -52.15 -91.27 -12.23
C ALA A 87 -51.27 -90.10 -12.69
N VAL A 88 -51.73 -88.88 -12.38
CA VAL A 88 -50.96 -87.64 -12.53
C VAL A 88 -50.56 -87.15 -11.14
N GLY A 89 -49.28 -86.87 -10.94
CA GLY A 89 -48.71 -86.40 -9.68
C GLY A 89 -47.65 -85.30 -9.88
N GLY A 90 -46.91 -84.98 -8.82
CA GLY A 90 -46.01 -83.83 -8.76
C GLY A 90 -46.65 -82.61 -8.08
N ASN A 91 -46.02 -81.44 -8.17
CA ASN A 91 -46.51 -80.18 -7.58
C ASN A 91 -47.11 -79.23 -8.64
N CYS A 92 -47.50 -79.78 -9.80
CA CYS A 92 -48.21 -79.02 -10.82
C CYS A 92 -49.58 -78.56 -10.30
N THR A 93 -49.84 -77.26 -10.29
CA THR A 93 -51.08 -76.67 -9.73
C THR A 93 -52.27 -76.83 -10.66
N THR A 94 -52.06 -76.97 -11.97
CA THR A 94 -53.11 -77.30 -12.96
C THR A 94 -52.70 -78.51 -13.82
N PRO A 95 -52.77 -79.73 -13.26
CA PRO A 95 -52.34 -80.93 -13.97
C PRO A 95 -53.23 -81.23 -15.18
N PRO A 96 -52.69 -81.90 -16.21
CA PRO A 96 -53.47 -82.31 -17.37
C PRO A 96 -54.57 -83.30 -17.00
N ALA A 97 -55.72 -83.20 -17.66
CA ALA A 97 -56.79 -84.18 -17.51
C ALA A 97 -56.40 -85.46 -18.28
N ALA A 98 -56.61 -86.62 -17.65
CA ALA A 98 -56.30 -87.93 -18.23
C ALA A 98 -57.59 -88.70 -18.54
N ASN A 99 -57.77 -89.13 -19.79
CA ASN A 99 -58.89 -89.97 -20.18
C ASN A 99 -58.37 -91.25 -20.82
N THR A 100 -58.73 -92.41 -20.24
CA THR A 100 -58.27 -93.73 -20.69
C THR A 100 -59.40 -94.50 -21.34
N SER A 101 -59.15 -95.00 -22.55
CA SER A 101 -60.13 -95.81 -23.31
C SER A 101 -59.49 -97.09 -23.82
N LEU A 102 -60.31 -98.14 -23.95
CA LEU A 102 -59.92 -99.38 -24.63
C LEU A 102 -60.21 -99.29 -26.13
N ASP A 103 -59.39 -99.95 -26.93
CA ASP A 103 -59.62 -100.09 -28.36
C ASP A 103 -60.73 -101.11 -28.67
N SER A 104 -61.15 -101.20 -29.93
CA SER A 104 -62.25 -102.10 -30.35
C SER A 104 -61.93 -103.58 -30.18
N THR A 105 -60.65 -103.96 -30.07
CA THR A 105 -60.24 -105.34 -29.81
C THR A 105 -60.21 -105.67 -28.31
N GLY A 106 -60.25 -104.64 -27.45
CA GLY A 106 -60.15 -104.78 -26.01
C GLY A 106 -58.76 -105.18 -25.52
N THR A 107 -57.70 -104.96 -26.32
CA THR A 107 -56.32 -105.36 -26.00
C THR A 107 -55.38 -104.18 -25.79
N VAL A 108 -55.79 -102.96 -26.18
CA VAL A 108 -54.99 -101.74 -26.03
C VAL A 108 -55.73 -100.72 -25.17
N ALA A 109 -55.14 -100.36 -24.03
CA ALA A 109 -55.58 -99.23 -23.21
C ALA A 109 -54.78 -97.98 -23.59
N THR A 110 -55.46 -96.90 -24.00
CA THR A 110 -54.81 -95.64 -24.35
C THR A 110 -55.30 -94.51 -23.47
N THR A 111 -54.37 -93.87 -22.77
CA THR A 111 -54.61 -92.65 -22.00
C THR A 111 -54.21 -91.44 -22.85
N ARG A 112 -55.17 -90.53 -23.09
CA ARG A 112 -54.92 -89.23 -23.71
C ARG A 112 -54.92 -88.14 -22.65
N LEU A 113 -53.93 -87.27 -22.72
CA LEU A 113 -53.75 -86.13 -21.83
C LEU A 113 -54.17 -84.85 -22.56
N SER A 114 -55.06 -84.06 -21.96
CA SER A 114 -55.54 -82.81 -22.55
C SER A 114 -55.79 -81.74 -21.49
N GLY A 115 -55.54 -80.47 -21.89
CA GLY A 115 -55.53 -79.35 -20.95
C GLY A 115 -54.40 -79.44 -19.92
N GLY A 116 -54.21 -78.39 -19.11
CA GLY A 116 -53.17 -78.28 -18.08
C GLY A 116 -52.07 -77.27 -18.42
N ASN A 117 -51.71 -76.41 -17.46
CA ASN A 117 -50.66 -75.38 -17.58
C ASN A 117 -49.83 -75.36 -16.28
N CYS A 118 -48.91 -76.31 -16.14
CA CYS A 118 -47.98 -76.29 -15.00
C CYS A 118 -47.11 -75.02 -15.04
N GLU A 119 -46.96 -74.34 -13.90
CA GLU A 119 -46.16 -73.13 -13.81
C GLU A 119 -44.66 -73.44 -13.78
N ALA A 120 -43.85 -72.45 -14.17
CA ALA A 120 -42.41 -72.47 -14.06
C ALA A 120 -41.94 -72.86 -12.64
N GLY A 121 -41.03 -73.83 -12.54
CA GLY A 121 -40.49 -74.36 -11.28
C GLY A 121 -41.31 -75.51 -10.67
N GLN A 122 -42.44 -75.89 -11.28
CA GLN A 122 -43.22 -77.07 -10.90
C GLN A 122 -42.72 -78.34 -11.60
N THR A 123 -43.20 -79.49 -11.14
CA THR A 123 -42.85 -80.84 -11.56
C THR A 123 -44.13 -81.59 -11.87
N LEU A 124 -44.20 -82.23 -13.05
CA LEU A 124 -45.31 -83.07 -13.49
C LEU A 124 -44.82 -84.53 -13.56
N SER A 125 -45.45 -85.44 -12.84
CA SER A 125 -45.13 -86.87 -12.87
C SER A 125 -46.31 -87.67 -13.40
N LEU A 126 -46.09 -88.50 -14.41
CA LEU A 126 -47.11 -89.34 -15.05
C LEU A 126 -46.79 -90.80 -14.75
N THR A 127 -47.78 -91.56 -14.25
CA THR A 127 -47.62 -92.99 -13.93
C THR A 127 -48.72 -93.83 -14.57
N LEU A 128 -48.34 -94.89 -15.28
CA LEU A 128 -49.24 -95.93 -15.79
C LEU A 128 -48.89 -97.26 -15.11
N ASP A 129 -49.86 -97.89 -14.44
CA ASP A 129 -49.67 -99.15 -13.73
C ASP A 129 -50.39 -100.30 -14.47
N PRO A 130 -49.66 -101.15 -15.22
CA PRO A 130 -50.27 -102.21 -16.00
C PRO A 130 -50.94 -103.30 -15.16
N SER A 131 -50.56 -103.43 -13.88
CA SER A 131 -51.12 -104.41 -12.95
C SER A 131 -52.60 -104.17 -12.63
N LYS A 132 -53.10 -102.97 -12.91
CA LYS A 132 -54.49 -102.55 -12.67
C LYS A 132 -55.45 -102.95 -13.80
N ALA A 133 -54.97 -103.60 -14.86
CA ALA A 133 -55.82 -104.21 -15.88
C ALA A 133 -56.25 -105.62 -15.46
N VAL A 134 -57.56 -105.89 -15.48
CA VAL A 134 -58.11 -107.24 -15.24
C VAL A 134 -58.13 -107.97 -16.57
N LEU A 135 -57.33 -109.03 -16.69
CA LEU A 135 -57.18 -109.78 -17.95
C LEU A 135 -58.09 -111.00 -18.03
N ASP A 136 -58.49 -111.34 -19.25
CA ASP A 136 -59.30 -112.52 -19.53
C ASP A 136 -58.47 -113.80 -19.37
N ASN A 137 -58.80 -114.58 -18.34
CA ASN A 137 -58.23 -115.89 -18.02
C ASN A 137 -56.68 -115.96 -18.04
N ALA A 138 -56.01 -114.86 -17.66
CA ALA A 138 -54.55 -114.76 -17.62
C ALA A 138 -54.07 -113.86 -16.47
N THR A 139 -52.83 -114.08 -16.03
CA THR A 139 -52.11 -113.20 -15.08
C THR A 139 -50.95 -112.49 -15.79
N LEU A 140 -50.68 -111.24 -15.43
CA LEU A 140 -49.57 -110.47 -16.03
C LEU A 140 -48.22 -110.97 -15.55
N ALA A 141 -47.35 -111.36 -16.48
CA ALA A 141 -46.00 -111.81 -16.17
C ALA A 141 -45.05 -110.64 -15.80
N ASN A 142 -45.34 -109.42 -16.27
CA ASN A 142 -44.60 -108.20 -15.93
C ASN A 142 -45.61 -107.06 -15.68
N ALA A 143 -45.60 -106.50 -14.47
CA ALA A 143 -46.61 -105.57 -14.00
C ALA A 143 -46.01 -104.31 -13.37
N ALA A 144 -44.74 -103.98 -13.67
CA ALA A 144 -44.08 -102.81 -13.11
C ALA A 144 -44.74 -101.50 -13.63
N PRO A 145 -45.06 -100.55 -12.74
CA PRO A 145 -45.55 -99.24 -13.15
C PRO A 145 -44.50 -98.49 -13.99
N TRP A 146 -44.94 -97.84 -15.05
CA TRP A 146 -44.15 -96.89 -15.82
C TRP A 146 -44.36 -95.49 -15.25
N THR A 147 -43.29 -94.83 -14.80
CA THR A 147 -43.34 -93.46 -14.28
C THR A 147 -42.31 -92.57 -14.97
N ARG A 148 -42.71 -91.38 -15.41
CA ARG A 148 -41.81 -90.30 -15.88
C ARG A 148 -42.16 -88.96 -15.24
N SER A 149 -41.13 -88.20 -14.84
CA SER A 149 -41.24 -86.87 -14.23
C SER A 149 -40.60 -85.80 -15.11
N TYR A 150 -41.27 -84.65 -15.24
CA TYR A 150 -40.88 -83.51 -16.06
C TYR A 150 -40.78 -82.27 -15.16
N ALA A 151 -39.64 -81.56 -15.20
CA ALA A 151 -39.47 -80.27 -14.53
C ALA A 151 -39.80 -79.14 -15.50
N ILE A 152 -40.67 -78.21 -15.10
CA ILE A 152 -41.06 -77.07 -15.91
C ILE A 152 -40.05 -75.95 -15.71
N ALA A 153 -39.24 -75.65 -16.73
CA ALA A 153 -38.23 -74.60 -16.63
C ALA A 153 -38.88 -73.20 -16.56
N ALA A 154 -38.32 -72.32 -15.73
CA ALA A 154 -38.71 -70.92 -15.71
C ALA A 154 -38.28 -70.20 -17.00
N GLY A 155 -39.20 -69.43 -17.59
CA GLY A 155 -38.91 -68.61 -18.75
C GLY A 155 -37.84 -67.55 -18.46
N PRO A 156 -37.14 -67.04 -19.48
CA PRO A 156 -36.11 -66.03 -19.30
C PRO A 156 -36.68 -64.75 -18.67
N GLN A 157 -35.96 -64.16 -17.72
CA GLN A 157 -36.36 -62.96 -16.98
C GLN A 157 -35.60 -61.72 -17.44
N LYS A 158 -36.23 -60.56 -17.31
CA LYS A 158 -35.62 -59.26 -17.58
C LYS A 158 -34.73 -58.83 -16.42
N ILE A 159 -33.77 -57.96 -16.75
CA ILE A 159 -32.95 -57.28 -15.77
C ILE A 159 -33.10 -55.77 -15.96
N GLY A 160 -33.08 -55.03 -14.86
CA GLY A 160 -33.35 -53.61 -14.81
C GLY A 160 -32.99 -53.02 -13.45
N GLY A 161 -33.29 -51.74 -13.29
CA GLY A 161 -32.82 -50.97 -12.16
C GLY A 161 -33.30 -49.53 -12.19
N THR A 162 -32.65 -48.68 -11.39
CA THR A 162 -32.90 -47.24 -11.36
C THR A 162 -31.61 -46.46 -11.57
N ILE A 163 -31.74 -45.31 -12.25
CA ILE A 163 -30.69 -44.30 -12.41
C ILE A 163 -31.07 -43.08 -11.57
N SER A 164 -30.11 -42.53 -10.83
CA SER A 164 -30.25 -41.28 -10.09
C SER A 164 -29.05 -40.36 -10.27
N GLY A 165 -29.31 -39.05 -10.30
CA GLY A 165 -28.28 -38.01 -10.39
C GLY A 165 -27.72 -37.80 -11.80
N LEU A 166 -28.35 -38.33 -12.84
CA LEU A 166 -27.91 -38.22 -14.23
C LEU A 166 -28.27 -36.87 -14.84
N VAL A 167 -27.26 -36.18 -15.35
CA VAL A 167 -27.41 -35.06 -16.28
C VAL A 167 -26.81 -35.44 -17.65
N GLY A 168 -27.55 -35.23 -18.74
CA GLY A 168 -27.10 -35.66 -20.07
C GLY A 168 -27.43 -37.13 -20.35
N SER A 169 -26.47 -37.91 -20.86
CA SER A 169 -26.72 -39.30 -21.28
C SER A 169 -25.66 -40.26 -20.76
N VAL A 170 -26.10 -41.43 -20.30
CA VAL A 170 -25.25 -42.57 -19.91
C VAL A 170 -25.59 -43.78 -20.79
N VAL A 171 -24.56 -44.54 -21.17
CA VAL A 171 -24.74 -45.83 -21.85
C VAL A 171 -24.36 -46.94 -20.88
N LEU A 172 -25.36 -47.73 -20.50
CA LEU A 172 -25.18 -48.96 -19.72
C LEU A 172 -24.95 -50.13 -20.68
N GLN A 173 -24.17 -51.11 -20.27
CA GLN A 173 -23.92 -52.33 -21.03
C GLN A 173 -24.05 -53.54 -20.14
N ASN A 174 -24.81 -54.54 -20.60
CA ASN A 174 -24.92 -55.83 -19.95
C ASN A 174 -24.08 -56.88 -20.70
N ASN A 175 -23.28 -57.65 -19.96
CA ASN A 175 -22.48 -58.78 -20.45
C ASN A 175 -21.63 -58.46 -21.69
N ALA A 176 -21.11 -57.23 -21.78
CA ALA A 176 -20.33 -56.73 -22.92
C ALA A 176 -21.03 -56.82 -24.30
N GLY A 177 -22.36 -56.99 -24.32
CA GLY A 177 -23.15 -57.17 -25.54
C GLY A 177 -24.22 -56.10 -25.71
N GLU A 178 -25.33 -56.23 -24.97
CA GLU A 178 -26.47 -55.34 -25.08
C GLU A 178 -26.21 -54.00 -24.38
N THR A 179 -26.50 -52.90 -25.07
CA THR A 179 -26.38 -51.53 -24.53
C THR A 179 -27.73 -50.86 -24.37
N LEU A 180 -27.89 -50.07 -23.32
CA LEU A 180 -29.05 -49.24 -23.05
C LEU A 180 -28.59 -47.80 -22.84
N THR A 181 -29.18 -46.86 -23.59
CA THR A 181 -28.91 -45.41 -23.41
C THR A 181 -30.02 -44.79 -22.58
N ALA A 182 -29.66 -44.10 -21.51
CA ALA A 182 -30.58 -43.31 -20.71
C ALA A 182 -30.22 -41.83 -20.79
N THR A 183 -31.23 -40.96 -20.74
CA THR A 183 -31.09 -39.49 -20.85
C THR A 183 -31.71 -38.73 -19.67
N SER A 184 -32.24 -39.45 -18.69
CA SER A 184 -32.83 -38.88 -17.47
C SER A 184 -32.80 -39.91 -16.34
N ASP A 185 -32.97 -39.44 -15.12
CA ASP A 185 -33.24 -40.30 -13.96
C ASP A 185 -34.52 -41.12 -14.16
N GLY A 186 -34.58 -42.29 -13.52
CA GLY A 186 -35.74 -43.18 -13.57
C GLY A 186 -35.39 -44.66 -13.66
N ALA A 187 -36.41 -45.48 -13.86
CA ALA A 187 -36.25 -46.92 -14.05
C ALA A 187 -35.70 -47.24 -15.45
N PHE A 188 -34.86 -48.27 -15.56
CA PHE A 188 -34.40 -48.83 -16.83
C PHE A 188 -34.56 -50.36 -16.83
N GLU A 189 -34.72 -50.95 -18.02
CA GLU A 189 -34.81 -52.39 -18.21
C GLU A 189 -34.13 -52.77 -19.53
N PHE A 190 -33.28 -53.80 -19.52
CA PHE A 190 -32.66 -54.33 -20.73
C PHE A 190 -33.65 -55.17 -21.55
N ALA A 191 -33.63 -55.01 -22.87
CA ALA A 191 -34.61 -55.64 -23.75
C ALA A 191 -34.36 -57.16 -23.92
N THR A 192 -33.16 -57.67 -23.66
CA THR A 192 -32.90 -59.10 -23.73
C THR A 192 -33.16 -59.77 -22.39
N ALA A 193 -34.10 -60.71 -22.36
CA ALA A 193 -34.34 -61.54 -21.17
C ALA A 193 -33.28 -62.64 -21.08
N ILE A 194 -32.81 -62.93 -19.87
CA ILE A 194 -31.76 -63.92 -19.58
C ILE A 194 -32.42 -65.15 -18.95
N ALA A 195 -32.04 -66.34 -19.41
CA ALA A 195 -32.53 -67.60 -18.85
C ALA A 195 -32.21 -67.71 -17.34
N SER A 196 -33.07 -68.39 -16.58
CA SER A 196 -32.80 -68.64 -15.17
C SER A 196 -31.46 -69.38 -14.98
N GLY A 197 -30.66 -68.96 -14.02
CA GLY A 197 -29.28 -69.41 -13.81
C GLY A 197 -28.24 -68.70 -14.70
N GLY A 198 -28.65 -67.91 -15.69
CA GLY A 198 -27.76 -67.09 -16.52
C GLY A 198 -27.18 -65.91 -15.75
N ALA A 199 -25.91 -65.57 -16.00
CA ALA A 199 -25.24 -64.43 -15.38
C ALA A 199 -25.59 -63.11 -16.08
N TYR A 200 -25.62 -62.02 -15.31
CA TYR A 200 -25.67 -60.66 -15.80
C TYR A 200 -24.50 -59.84 -15.23
N ALA A 201 -24.05 -58.85 -15.98
CA ALA A 201 -22.95 -57.95 -15.63
C ALA A 201 -23.17 -56.59 -16.30
N VAL A 202 -23.89 -55.73 -15.60
CA VAL A 202 -24.17 -54.33 -15.96
C VAL A 202 -23.00 -53.45 -15.55
N THR A 203 -22.46 -52.75 -16.55
CA THR A 203 -21.36 -51.78 -16.41
C THR A 203 -21.74 -50.49 -17.13
N VAL A 204 -21.02 -49.40 -16.85
CA VAL A 204 -21.14 -48.16 -17.64
C VAL A 204 -20.20 -48.25 -18.83
N ALA A 205 -20.75 -48.32 -20.04
CA ALA A 205 -19.98 -48.32 -21.29
C ALA A 205 -19.56 -46.91 -21.72
N THR A 206 -20.39 -45.90 -21.44
CA THR A 206 -20.05 -44.50 -21.72
C THR A 206 -20.57 -43.61 -20.59
N GLN A 207 -19.65 -42.89 -19.95
CA GLN A 207 -19.99 -41.93 -18.90
C GLN A 207 -20.61 -40.66 -19.49
N PRO A 208 -21.58 -40.04 -18.81
CA PRO A 208 -22.03 -38.69 -19.15
C PRO A 208 -20.88 -37.68 -19.02
N ALA A 209 -20.90 -36.64 -19.85
CA ALA A 209 -19.95 -35.54 -19.72
C ALA A 209 -20.12 -34.83 -18.36
N GLY A 210 -19.01 -34.57 -17.67
CA GLY A 210 -19.02 -33.85 -16.39
C GLY A 210 -19.46 -34.66 -15.17
N GLN A 211 -19.69 -35.98 -15.32
CA GLN A 211 -20.16 -36.85 -14.23
C GLN A 211 -19.47 -38.21 -14.28
N THR A 212 -19.55 -38.92 -13.16
CA THR A 212 -19.19 -40.33 -13.05
C THR A 212 -20.39 -41.10 -12.51
N CYS A 213 -20.89 -42.04 -13.29
CA CYS A 213 -21.89 -43.02 -12.90
C CYS A 213 -21.23 -44.30 -12.40
N THR A 214 -21.75 -44.84 -11.30
CA THR A 214 -21.31 -46.10 -10.70
C THR A 214 -22.48 -47.06 -10.60
N VAL A 215 -22.23 -48.36 -10.80
CA VAL A 215 -23.26 -49.40 -10.78
C VAL A 215 -23.18 -50.20 -9.49
N GLY A 216 -24.19 -50.08 -8.64
CA GLY A 216 -24.45 -50.94 -7.50
C GLY A 216 -25.26 -52.17 -7.90
N GLN A 217 -24.89 -53.34 -7.36
CA GLN A 217 -25.48 -54.64 -7.70
C GLN A 217 -25.46 -54.96 -9.21
N GLY A 218 -24.45 -54.45 -9.92
CA GLY A 218 -24.34 -54.59 -11.37
C GLY A 218 -24.13 -56.02 -11.86
N SER A 219 -23.73 -56.97 -11.01
CA SER A 219 -23.49 -58.36 -11.42
C SER A 219 -24.24 -59.37 -10.57
N GLY A 220 -24.65 -60.49 -11.16
CA GLY A 220 -25.30 -61.59 -10.46
C GLY A 220 -25.82 -62.68 -11.40
N THR A 221 -26.68 -63.56 -10.88
CA THR A 221 -27.39 -64.58 -11.66
C THR A 221 -28.89 -64.33 -11.63
N VAL A 222 -29.57 -64.57 -12.73
CA VAL A 222 -31.02 -64.41 -12.85
C VAL A 222 -31.75 -65.58 -12.18
N GLY A 223 -32.67 -65.28 -11.26
CA GLY A 223 -33.49 -66.26 -10.55
C GLY A 223 -34.79 -66.61 -11.30
N THR A 224 -35.86 -66.89 -10.56
CA THR A 224 -37.21 -67.09 -11.11
C THR A 224 -38.02 -65.79 -11.25
N ASN A 225 -37.53 -64.68 -10.68
CA ASN A 225 -38.12 -63.34 -10.76
C ASN A 225 -37.21 -62.36 -11.53
N PRO A 226 -37.74 -61.26 -12.10
CA PRO A 226 -36.95 -60.20 -12.70
C PRO A 226 -35.97 -59.56 -11.71
N VAL A 227 -34.79 -59.17 -12.20
CA VAL A 227 -33.79 -58.46 -11.40
C VAL A 227 -34.01 -56.96 -11.57
N ASN A 228 -34.60 -56.30 -10.57
CA ASN A 228 -34.89 -54.86 -10.63
C ASN A 228 -34.06 -54.00 -9.65
N GLY A 229 -33.10 -54.63 -8.96
CA GLY A 229 -32.34 -54.03 -7.85
C GLY A 229 -31.02 -53.38 -8.24
N ILE A 230 -30.75 -53.19 -9.53
CA ILE A 230 -29.51 -52.56 -10.01
C ILE A 230 -29.64 -51.05 -9.80
N ALA A 231 -28.69 -50.44 -9.11
CA ALA A 231 -28.70 -49.00 -8.84
C ALA A 231 -27.57 -48.32 -9.58
N VAL A 232 -27.87 -47.36 -10.44
CA VAL A 232 -26.86 -46.55 -11.13
C VAL A 232 -26.90 -45.15 -10.54
N VAL A 233 -25.82 -44.76 -9.87
CA VAL A 233 -25.72 -43.44 -9.22
C VAL A 233 -24.69 -42.61 -9.95
N CYS A 234 -25.12 -41.49 -10.49
CA CYS A 234 -24.28 -40.51 -11.17
C CYS A 234 -24.01 -39.32 -10.25
N ALA A 235 -22.76 -38.87 -10.20
CA ALA A 235 -22.35 -37.69 -9.45
C ALA A 235 -21.51 -36.78 -10.34
N ALA A 236 -21.69 -35.46 -10.21
CA ALA A 236 -20.88 -34.48 -10.92
C ALA A 236 -19.41 -34.61 -10.51
N ASN A 237 -18.51 -34.58 -11.49
CA ASN A 237 -17.09 -34.48 -11.23
C ASN A 237 -16.80 -33.06 -10.71
N ALA A 238 -15.94 -32.93 -9.71
CA ALA A 238 -15.52 -31.64 -9.20
C ALA A 238 -14.01 -31.63 -8.97
N TYR A 239 -13.39 -30.48 -9.21
CA TYR A 239 -11.93 -30.31 -9.17
C TYR A 239 -11.57 -29.06 -8.36
N THR A 240 -10.38 -29.06 -7.75
CA THR A 240 -9.93 -27.92 -6.93
C THR A 240 -9.35 -26.81 -7.79
N VAL A 241 -9.46 -25.57 -7.30
CA VAL A 241 -8.76 -24.41 -7.84
C VAL A 241 -7.56 -24.10 -6.93
N ALA A 242 -6.37 -24.05 -7.51
CA ALA A 242 -5.11 -23.82 -6.82
C ALA A 242 -4.20 -22.88 -7.62
N GLY A 243 -3.21 -22.34 -6.94
CA GLY A 243 -2.31 -21.34 -7.49
C GLY A 243 -1.12 -21.06 -6.60
N ALA A 244 -0.44 -19.95 -6.87
CA ALA A 244 0.64 -19.44 -6.04
C ALA A 244 0.53 -17.92 -5.85
N VAL A 245 0.96 -17.45 -4.67
CA VAL A 245 1.14 -16.04 -4.34
C VAL A 245 2.63 -15.70 -4.27
N THR A 246 3.01 -14.56 -4.83
CA THR A 246 4.39 -14.04 -4.84
C THR A 246 4.43 -12.55 -4.49
N GLY A 247 5.45 -12.11 -3.76
CA GLY A 247 5.67 -10.72 -3.38
C GLY A 247 4.80 -10.25 -2.21
N LEU A 248 4.16 -11.16 -1.47
CA LEU A 248 3.28 -10.85 -0.36
C LEU A 248 4.05 -10.42 0.89
N ALA A 249 3.68 -9.27 1.42
CA ALA A 249 4.06 -8.79 2.75
C ALA A 249 2.79 -8.47 3.55
N GLY A 250 2.62 -9.15 4.69
CA GLY A 250 1.42 -9.06 5.51
C GLY A 250 0.40 -10.15 5.13
N THR A 251 -0.88 -9.78 5.03
CA THR A 251 -1.97 -10.73 4.82
C THR A 251 -2.82 -10.34 3.61
N VAL A 252 -3.12 -11.30 2.74
CA VAL A 252 -4.11 -11.17 1.66
C VAL A 252 -5.23 -12.18 1.89
N VAL A 253 -6.46 -11.80 1.57
CA VAL A 253 -7.60 -12.73 1.55
C VAL A 253 -8.07 -12.87 0.11
N LEU A 254 -7.99 -14.09 -0.41
CA LEU A 254 -8.53 -14.46 -1.71
C LEU A 254 -9.94 -15.04 -1.52
N GLN A 255 -10.77 -14.99 -2.55
CA GLN A 255 -12.06 -15.67 -2.59
C GLN A 255 -12.25 -16.30 -3.97
N ASN A 256 -13.03 -17.37 -4.04
CA ASN A 256 -13.42 -18.00 -5.30
C ASN A 256 -14.95 -17.96 -5.43
N ASN A 257 -15.46 -17.46 -6.56
CA ASN A 257 -16.91 -17.35 -6.84
C ASN A 257 -17.69 -16.57 -5.76
N GLY A 258 -17.07 -15.56 -5.13
CA GLY A 258 -17.68 -14.78 -4.05
C GLY A 258 -17.83 -15.54 -2.71
N GLY A 259 -17.24 -16.74 -2.60
CA GLY A 259 -17.19 -17.56 -1.39
C GLY A 259 -15.80 -18.21 -1.18
N ASP A 260 -15.74 -19.25 -0.32
CA ASP A 260 -14.50 -20.01 -0.01
C ASP A 260 -13.28 -19.12 0.27
N ALA A 261 -13.43 -18.18 1.20
CA ALA A 261 -12.38 -17.21 1.50
C ALA A 261 -11.13 -17.91 2.07
N LEU A 262 -9.96 -17.59 1.49
CA LEU A 262 -8.67 -18.14 1.86
C LEU A 262 -7.71 -17.02 2.27
N THR A 263 -7.26 -17.07 3.53
CA THR A 263 -6.30 -16.11 4.09
C THR A 263 -4.88 -16.63 3.94
N LEU A 264 -4.00 -15.82 3.36
CA LEU A 264 -2.58 -16.13 3.14
C LEU A 264 -1.71 -15.07 3.81
N SER A 265 -0.61 -15.49 4.45
CA SER A 265 0.32 -14.62 5.19
C SER A 265 1.77 -14.68 4.72
N ALA A 266 2.06 -15.48 3.68
CA ALA A 266 3.37 -15.63 3.09
C ALA A 266 3.26 -16.07 1.63
N ASP A 267 4.35 -15.88 0.88
CA ASP A 267 4.51 -16.41 -0.46
C ASP A 267 4.43 -17.95 -0.47
N GLY A 268 3.83 -18.52 -1.52
CA GLY A 268 3.71 -19.97 -1.66
C GLY A 268 2.49 -20.42 -2.45
N ALA A 269 2.34 -21.75 -2.54
CA ALA A 269 1.19 -22.38 -3.18
C ALA A 269 -0.05 -22.32 -2.27
N PHE A 270 -1.24 -22.22 -2.89
CA PHE A 270 -2.52 -22.24 -2.21
C PHE A 270 -3.53 -23.10 -2.97
N THR A 271 -4.52 -23.64 -2.26
CA THR A 271 -5.63 -24.41 -2.84
C THR A 271 -6.92 -24.03 -2.10
N PHE A 272 -7.95 -23.72 -2.86
CA PHE A 272 -9.31 -23.49 -2.35
C PHE A 272 -9.92 -24.81 -1.85
N SER A 273 -10.64 -24.75 -0.72
CA SER A 273 -11.11 -25.94 0.00
C SER A 273 -12.36 -26.55 -0.63
N VAL A 274 -13.14 -25.76 -1.36
CA VAL A 274 -14.38 -26.15 -2.02
C VAL A 274 -14.11 -26.48 -3.49
N PRO A 275 -14.23 -27.75 -3.91
CA PRO A 275 -14.12 -28.12 -5.32
C PRO A 275 -15.22 -27.49 -6.17
N VAL A 276 -14.88 -27.11 -7.40
CA VAL A 276 -15.83 -26.58 -8.39
C VAL A 276 -16.25 -27.69 -9.33
N ALA A 277 -17.55 -27.82 -9.57
CA ALA A 277 -18.09 -28.82 -10.50
C ALA A 277 -17.55 -28.60 -11.93
N GLN A 278 -17.24 -29.68 -12.63
CA GLN A 278 -16.81 -29.66 -14.04
C GLN A 278 -17.89 -28.96 -14.89
N GLY A 279 -17.47 -28.02 -15.74
CA GLY A 279 -18.37 -27.19 -16.54
C GLY A 279 -18.94 -25.95 -15.82
N ALA A 280 -18.80 -25.83 -14.50
CA ALA A 280 -19.10 -24.58 -13.78
C ALA A 280 -17.92 -23.59 -13.89
N ALA A 281 -18.20 -22.30 -13.70
CA ALA A 281 -17.16 -21.27 -13.66
C ALA A 281 -16.45 -21.22 -12.30
N TYR A 282 -15.18 -20.86 -12.31
CA TYR A 282 -14.47 -20.34 -11.14
C TYR A 282 -14.06 -18.89 -11.39
N ASP A 283 -13.97 -18.10 -10.32
CA ASP A 283 -13.60 -16.69 -10.35
C ASP A 283 -12.87 -16.30 -9.06
N VAL A 284 -11.54 -16.35 -9.12
CA VAL A 284 -10.63 -16.03 -8.03
C VAL A 284 -10.37 -14.52 -8.02
N THR A 285 -10.77 -13.88 -6.93
CA THR A 285 -10.61 -12.43 -6.72
C THR A 285 -9.94 -12.15 -5.38
N VAL A 286 -9.34 -10.97 -5.23
CA VAL A 286 -8.84 -10.50 -3.94
C VAL A 286 -10.02 -9.91 -3.16
N LEU A 287 -10.37 -10.55 -2.05
CA LEU A 287 -11.38 -10.06 -1.10
C LEU A 287 -10.81 -8.96 -0.19
N THR A 288 -9.57 -9.11 0.27
CA THR A 288 -8.90 -8.12 1.13
C THR A 288 -7.44 -7.96 0.73
N GLN A 289 -7.06 -6.73 0.39
CA GLN A 289 -5.67 -6.37 0.07
C GLN A 289 -4.83 -6.23 1.34
N PRO A 290 -3.52 -6.53 1.30
CA PRO A 290 -2.59 -6.12 2.35
C PRO A 290 -2.54 -4.59 2.48
N ALA A 291 -2.27 -4.07 3.68
CA ALA A 291 -2.31 -2.62 3.94
C ALA A 291 -1.30 -1.80 3.10
N THR A 292 -0.14 -2.38 2.77
CA THR A 292 0.97 -1.70 2.09
C THR A 292 1.22 -2.20 0.66
N GLN A 293 0.36 -3.09 0.16
CA GLN A 293 0.55 -3.71 -1.14
C GLN A 293 -0.75 -3.74 -1.96
N THR A 294 -0.60 -3.96 -3.26
CA THR A 294 -1.70 -4.33 -4.14
C THR A 294 -1.39 -5.68 -4.74
N CYS A 295 -2.26 -6.66 -4.48
CA CYS A 295 -2.25 -7.97 -5.10
C CYS A 295 -3.18 -8.02 -6.30
N THR A 296 -2.73 -8.62 -7.39
CA THR A 296 -3.51 -8.82 -8.63
C THR A 296 -3.56 -10.30 -8.97
N VAL A 297 -4.71 -10.76 -9.47
CA VAL A 297 -4.91 -12.16 -9.85
C VAL A 297 -4.82 -12.28 -11.38
N SER A 298 -4.06 -13.25 -11.84
CA SER A 298 -4.00 -13.67 -13.24
C SER A 298 -4.39 -15.15 -13.35
N ASN A 299 -5.00 -15.53 -14.47
CA ASN A 299 -5.66 -16.84 -14.64
C ASN A 299 -6.69 -17.13 -13.54
N GLY A 300 -7.31 -16.08 -12.98
CA GLY A 300 -8.24 -16.19 -11.86
C GLY A 300 -9.60 -16.75 -12.25
N SER A 301 -9.99 -16.69 -13.52
CA SER A 301 -11.32 -17.13 -13.95
C SER A 301 -11.28 -17.97 -15.23
N ALA A 302 -12.07 -19.06 -15.23
CA ALA A 302 -12.40 -19.86 -16.40
C ALA A 302 -13.54 -20.83 -16.07
N THR A 303 -13.91 -21.67 -17.06
CA THR A 303 -14.75 -22.85 -16.82
C THR A 303 -13.89 -24.02 -16.33
N MET A 304 -14.37 -24.74 -15.30
CA MET A 304 -13.67 -25.88 -14.74
C MET A 304 -13.61 -27.05 -15.74
N GLY A 305 -12.38 -27.49 -16.05
CA GLY A 305 -12.10 -28.61 -16.94
C GLY A 305 -12.18 -29.97 -16.25
N ALA A 306 -11.55 -30.99 -16.86
CA ALA A 306 -11.49 -32.36 -16.34
C ALA A 306 -10.27 -32.61 -15.41
N ALA A 307 -9.70 -31.57 -14.80
CA ALA A 307 -8.53 -31.64 -13.92
C ALA A 307 -8.47 -30.44 -12.97
N ASN A 308 -7.68 -30.56 -11.90
CA ASN A 308 -7.42 -29.46 -10.97
C ASN A 308 -6.73 -28.29 -11.67
N VAL A 309 -7.21 -27.09 -11.41
CA VAL A 309 -6.55 -25.84 -11.83
C VAL A 309 -5.41 -25.57 -10.85
N THR A 310 -4.22 -25.29 -11.35
CA THR A 310 -3.00 -25.09 -10.52
C THR A 310 -2.21 -23.84 -10.89
N ASN A 311 -2.68 -23.08 -11.87
CA ASN A 311 -1.96 -21.98 -12.51
C ASN A 311 -2.55 -20.59 -12.22
N VAL A 312 -3.42 -20.47 -11.21
CA VAL A 312 -3.83 -19.15 -10.70
C VAL A 312 -2.59 -18.49 -10.12
N ALA A 313 -2.27 -17.29 -10.57
CA ALA A 313 -1.09 -16.56 -10.10
C ALA A 313 -1.52 -15.23 -9.46
N VAL A 314 -1.14 -15.05 -8.20
CA VAL A 314 -1.39 -13.83 -7.43
C VAL A 314 -0.08 -13.09 -7.23
N ALA A 315 0.06 -11.94 -7.86
CA ALA A 315 1.24 -11.09 -7.76
C ALA A 315 0.94 -9.87 -6.89
N CYS A 316 1.66 -9.74 -5.77
CA CYS A 316 1.57 -8.61 -4.86
C CYS A 316 2.77 -7.68 -5.07
N ALA A 317 2.50 -6.38 -5.17
CA ALA A 317 3.53 -5.35 -5.29
C ALA A 317 3.33 -4.28 -4.20
N ALA A 318 4.42 -3.75 -3.66
CA ALA A 318 4.35 -2.66 -2.70
C ALA A 318 3.73 -1.42 -3.35
N ASN A 319 2.80 -0.79 -2.63
CA ASN A 319 2.32 0.53 -3.00
C ASN A 319 3.46 1.52 -2.78
N THR A 320 3.70 2.43 -3.72
CA THR A 320 4.73 3.45 -3.60
C THR A 320 4.10 4.83 -3.58
N SER A 321 4.66 5.75 -2.79
CA SER A 321 4.20 7.13 -2.71
C SER A 321 5.39 8.08 -2.60
N THR A 322 5.21 9.31 -3.09
CA THR A 322 6.28 10.32 -3.05
C THR A 322 6.26 11.10 -1.74
N VAL A 323 7.40 11.71 -1.43
CA VAL A 323 7.55 12.64 -0.31
C VAL A 323 7.75 14.04 -0.87
N GLY A 324 7.04 15.00 -0.31
CA GLY A 324 7.03 16.38 -0.74
C GLY A 324 6.51 17.31 0.34
N GLY A 325 6.48 18.59 0.00
CA GLY A 325 6.27 19.63 0.98
C GLY A 325 6.22 21.02 0.38
N THR A 326 6.40 22.01 1.24
CA THR A 326 6.50 23.42 0.86
C THR A 326 7.73 24.06 1.47
N VAL A 327 8.38 24.94 0.71
CA VAL A 327 9.46 25.81 1.18
C VAL A 327 8.99 27.26 1.19
N THR A 328 9.31 27.99 2.26
CA THR A 328 8.97 29.41 2.43
C THR A 328 10.16 30.21 2.96
N GLY A 329 10.23 31.49 2.56
CA GLY A 329 11.27 32.41 2.99
C GLY A 329 12.63 32.16 2.33
N LEU A 330 12.71 31.35 1.28
CA LEU A 330 13.94 31.00 0.59
C LEU A 330 14.45 32.15 -0.28
N SER A 331 15.73 32.49 -0.06
CA SER A 331 16.52 33.36 -0.91
C SER A 331 17.83 32.65 -1.27
N GLY A 332 18.09 32.53 -2.58
CA GLY A 332 19.22 31.73 -3.08
C GLY A 332 18.81 30.28 -3.35
N SER A 333 19.66 29.32 -2.96
CA SER A 333 19.40 27.89 -3.21
C SER A 333 19.59 27.06 -1.94
N VAL A 334 18.66 26.14 -1.72
CA VAL A 334 18.73 25.10 -0.68
C VAL A 334 18.73 23.74 -1.36
N VAL A 335 19.50 22.78 -0.82
CA VAL A 335 19.42 21.38 -1.23
C VAL A 335 18.83 20.58 -0.08
N LEU A 336 17.66 20.00 -0.31
CA LEU A 336 17.05 19.04 0.59
C LEU A 336 17.52 17.64 0.23
N GLN A 337 17.58 16.76 1.20
CA GLN A 337 17.93 15.36 1.00
C GLN A 337 16.93 14.49 1.75
N ASN A 338 16.37 13.51 1.03
CA ASN A 338 15.55 12.47 1.63
C ASN A 338 16.34 11.16 1.72
N ASN A 339 16.33 10.52 2.90
CA ASN A 339 16.93 9.21 3.16
C ASN A 339 18.40 9.08 2.73
N GLY A 340 19.18 10.16 2.83
CA GLY A 340 20.63 10.13 2.54
C GLY A 340 21.04 10.08 1.06
N GLY A 341 20.10 10.12 0.10
CA GLY A 341 20.44 9.94 -1.31
C GLY A 341 19.54 10.64 -2.36
N ASP A 342 18.28 10.93 -2.05
CA ASP A 342 17.39 11.63 -2.98
C ASP A 342 17.48 13.14 -2.74
N ASN A 343 18.43 13.78 -3.44
CA ASN A 343 18.74 15.19 -3.27
C ASN A 343 17.89 16.05 -4.21
N LEU A 344 17.28 17.11 -3.68
CA LEU A 344 16.46 18.06 -4.42
C LEU A 344 16.94 19.49 -4.17
N ALA A 345 17.44 20.14 -5.22
CA ALA A 345 17.81 21.55 -5.19
C ALA A 345 16.58 22.42 -5.49
N LEU A 346 16.35 23.43 -4.65
CA LEU A 346 15.28 24.42 -4.79
C LEU A 346 15.90 25.82 -4.82
N ASN A 347 15.29 26.72 -5.60
CA ASN A 347 15.78 28.09 -5.84
C ASN A 347 14.71 29.18 -5.66
N ALA A 348 13.50 28.78 -5.24
CA ALA A 348 12.40 29.69 -4.94
C ALA A 348 11.42 29.04 -3.96
N ASP A 349 10.59 29.87 -3.32
CA ASP A 349 9.46 29.42 -2.52
C ASP A 349 8.46 28.62 -3.38
N GLY A 350 7.80 27.64 -2.75
CA GLY A 350 6.79 26.83 -3.44
C GLY A 350 6.68 25.40 -2.93
N SER A 351 5.88 24.60 -3.63
CA SER A 351 5.79 23.15 -3.37
C SER A 351 6.97 22.41 -3.99
N PHE A 352 7.37 21.31 -3.37
CA PHE A 352 8.39 20.41 -3.87
C PHE A 352 7.99 18.94 -3.70
N THR A 353 8.60 18.06 -4.48
CA THR A 353 8.40 16.61 -4.38
C THR A 353 9.70 15.92 -4.78
N PHE A 354 10.16 14.98 -3.95
CA PHE A 354 11.30 14.12 -4.24
C PHE A 354 10.96 13.12 -5.35
N ALA A 355 11.95 12.80 -6.20
CA ALA A 355 11.71 12.00 -7.40
C ALA A 355 11.53 10.50 -7.08
N THR A 356 12.17 10.01 -6.02
CA THR A 356 12.13 8.60 -5.64
C THR A 356 10.88 8.32 -4.82
N ALA A 357 9.98 7.52 -5.37
CA ALA A 357 8.86 6.99 -4.62
C ALA A 357 9.34 5.96 -3.59
N ILE A 358 8.77 6.02 -2.39
CA ILE A 358 9.11 5.14 -1.26
C ILE A 358 7.96 4.16 -1.05
N ALA A 359 8.29 2.91 -0.74
CA ALA A 359 7.30 1.87 -0.46
C ALA A 359 6.47 2.21 0.80
N ALA A 360 5.17 1.92 0.77
CA ALA A 360 4.28 2.08 1.90
C ALA A 360 4.77 1.23 3.10
N GLY A 361 4.80 1.83 4.29
CA GLY A 361 5.35 1.27 5.52
C GLY A 361 6.84 1.57 5.73
N ALA A 362 7.58 2.01 4.71
CA ALA A 362 8.97 2.42 4.86
C ALA A 362 9.10 3.85 5.43
N ALA A 363 10.24 4.15 6.05
CA ALA A 363 10.52 5.46 6.63
C ALA A 363 11.03 6.46 5.58
N TYR A 364 10.73 7.74 5.82
CA TYR A 364 11.37 8.88 5.17
C TYR A 364 12.05 9.77 6.21
N ASP A 365 13.12 10.44 5.80
CA ASP A 365 13.89 11.40 6.59
C ASP A 365 14.43 12.51 5.69
N VAL A 366 13.76 13.65 5.73
CA VAL A 366 14.05 14.85 4.96
C VAL A 366 14.88 15.81 5.81
N THR A 367 16.08 16.09 5.34
CA THR A 367 17.04 16.99 5.98
C THR A 367 17.49 18.06 5.00
N VAL A 368 18.10 19.13 5.53
CA VAL A 368 18.81 20.10 4.68
C VAL A 368 20.23 19.61 4.47
N LEU A 369 20.55 19.23 3.23
CA LEU A 369 21.91 18.84 2.84
C LEU A 369 22.80 20.07 2.64
N THR A 370 22.27 21.13 2.03
CA THR A 370 23.02 22.37 1.79
C THR A 370 22.16 23.57 2.11
N GLN A 371 22.60 24.38 3.05
CA GLN A 371 21.96 25.63 3.43
C GLN A 371 22.25 26.73 2.39
N PRO A 372 21.32 27.67 2.16
CA PRO A 372 21.62 28.88 1.40
C PRO A 372 22.68 29.72 2.11
N ALA A 373 23.51 30.45 1.35
CA ALA A 373 24.67 31.17 1.89
C ALA A 373 24.34 32.23 2.96
N ALA A 374 23.14 32.83 2.91
CA ALA A 374 22.71 33.89 3.83
C ALA A 374 21.51 33.50 4.71
N GLN A 375 21.09 32.23 4.68
CA GLN A 375 19.91 31.77 5.40
C GLN A 375 20.18 30.47 6.14
N THR A 376 19.34 30.20 7.13
CA THR A 376 19.18 28.89 7.76
C THR A 376 17.77 28.40 7.48
N CYS A 377 17.69 27.28 6.76
CA CYS A 377 16.47 26.54 6.53
C CYS A 377 16.32 25.43 7.57
N THR A 378 15.13 25.28 8.12
CA THR A 378 14.78 24.22 9.07
C THR A 378 13.61 23.40 8.54
N VAL A 379 13.66 22.09 8.73
CA VAL A 379 12.62 21.15 8.31
C VAL A 379 11.71 20.82 9.49
N SER A 380 10.41 20.86 9.26
CA SER A 380 9.33 20.37 10.12
C SER A 380 8.59 19.24 9.42
N ASN A 381 8.11 18.26 10.19
CA ASN A 381 7.61 16.99 9.66
C ASN A 381 8.62 16.31 8.72
N GLY A 382 9.93 16.45 9.00
CA GLY A 382 10.99 15.91 8.15
C GLY A 382 11.05 14.39 8.14
N SER A 383 10.54 13.72 9.19
CA SER A 383 10.64 12.26 9.33
C SER A 383 9.28 11.62 9.55
N GLY A 384 9.08 10.40 9.04
CA GLY A 384 7.87 9.61 9.28
C GLY A 384 7.84 8.30 8.49
N THR A 385 6.68 7.65 8.43
CA THR A 385 6.44 6.48 7.57
C THR A 385 5.52 6.84 6.42
N VAL A 386 5.81 6.28 5.24
CA VAL A 386 5.02 6.51 4.03
C VAL A 386 3.77 5.63 4.08
N ALA A 387 2.59 6.21 3.90
CA ALA A 387 1.33 5.48 3.78
C ALA A 387 1.08 5.07 2.32
N ALA A 388 -0.12 4.60 1.98
CA ALA A 388 -0.53 4.37 0.59
C ALA A 388 -0.88 5.66 -0.18
N VAL A 389 -0.47 6.83 0.34
CA VAL A 389 -0.71 8.16 -0.24
C VAL A 389 0.55 9.02 -0.11
N ASN A 390 0.70 10.00 -1.01
CA ASN A 390 1.84 10.92 -1.00
C ASN A 390 1.92 11.74 0.28
N VAL A 391 3.13 11.88 0.81
CA VAL A 391 3.43 12.80 1.91
C VAL A 391 3.64 14.19 1.32
N THR A 392 2.85 15.17 1.74
CA THR A 392 2.88 16.53 1.16
C THR A 392 3.03 17.64 2.21
N ASN A 393 3.29 17.28 3.48
CA ASN A 393 3.25 18.17 4.63
C ASN A 393 4.63 18.44 5.25
N VAL A 394 5.72 18.11 4.54
CA VAL A 394 7.07 18.51 4.94
C VAL A 394 7.16 20.03 4.81
N GLY A 395 7.39 20.74 5.92
CA GLY A 395 7.50 22.19 5.93
C GLY A 395 8.96 22.62 6.05
N VAL A 396 9.45 23.39 5.08
CA VAL A 396 10.80 23.96 5.11
C VAL A 396 10.69 25.48 5.26
N VAL A 397 11.21 26.01 6.36
CA VAL A 397 11.19 27.45 6.63
C VAL A 397 12.62 27.96 6.62
N CYS A 398 12.91 28.91 5.74
CA CYS A 398 14.21 29.57 5.63
C CYS A 398 14.14 30.97 6.24
N SER A 399 15.15 31.32 7.03
CA SER A 399 15.26 32.64 7.66
C SER A 399 16.69 33.15 7.55
N SER A 400 16.87 34.46 7.43
CA SER A 400 18.21 35.06 7.33
C SER A 400 19.04 34.75 8.56
N ALA A 401 20.26 34.26 8.37
CA ALA A 401 21.15 33.94 9.48
C ALA A 401 21.61 35.23 10.17
N ALA A 402 21.42 35.35 11.49
CA ALA A 402 21.80 36.55 12.22
C ALA A 402 23.32 36.77 12.21
N THR A 403 23.76 38.03 12.10
CA THR A 403 25.19 38.41 12.13
C THR A 403 25.42 39.72 12.87
N THR A 404 26.68 40.12 13.04
CA THR A 404 27.07 41.32 13.81
C THR A 404 27.85 42.32 12.96
N LEU A 405 27.64 43.60 13.22
CA LEU A 405 28.37 44.69 12.58
C LEU A 405 29.28 45.41 13.58
N SER A 406 30.40 45.90 13.06
CA SER A 406 31.22 46.96 13.68
C SER A 406 31.26 48.18 12.78
N VAL A 407 31.12 49.36 13.38
CA VAL A 407 31.21 50.67 12.72
C VAL A 407 32.41 51.42 13.30
N ALA A 408 33.03 52.29 12.49
CA ALA A 408 34.15 53.11 12.98
C ALA A 408 33.73 53.94 14.20
N ALA A 409 34.60 54.02 15.22
CA ALA A 409 34.32 54.71 16.48
C ALA A 409 34.38 56.25 16.34
N SER A 410 34.97 56.77 15.26
CA SER A 410 35.06 58.20 15.01
C SER A 410 33.74 58.77 14.49
N PRO A 411 33.31 59.95 14.97
CA PRO A 411 32.15 60.63 14.41
C PRO A 411 32.30 60.90 12.92
N VAL A 412 31.20 60.79 12.18
CA VAL A 412 31.15 61.17 10.75
C VAL A 412 30.87 62.67 10.67
N ILE A 413 31.76 63.44 10.02
CA ILE A 413 31.59 64.89 9.85
C ILE A 413 31.20 65.18 8.41
N VAL A 414 29.92 65.47 8.17
CA VAL A 414 29.37 65.77 6.85
C VAL A 414 29.61 67.23 6.49
N ALA A 415 30.35 67.48 5.41
CA ALA A 415 30.52 68.82 4.85
C ALA A 415 29.26 69.25 4.10
N VAL A 416 28.60 70.32 4.57
CA VAL A 416 27.40 70.87 3.92
C VAL A 416 27.75 71.42 2.54
N LYS A 417 27.02 70.97 1.51
CA LYS A 417 27.29 71.27 0.09
C LYS A 417 28.72 70.91 -0.34
N GLY A 418 29.37 70.00 0.40
CA GLY A 418 30.73 69.53 0.15
C GLY A 418 30.76 68.10 -0.38
N ALA A 419 31.96 67.51 -0.37
CA ALA A 419 32.14 66.10 -0.71
C ALA A 419 31.43 65.18 0.31
N ALA A 420 30.94 64.04 -0.17
CA ALA A 420 30.32 63.04 0.68
C ALA A 420 31.33 62.51 1.72
N SER A 421 30.84 62.29 2.93
CA SER A 421 31.62 61.74 4.04
C SER A 421 31.29 60.27 4.20
N THR A 422 32.32 59.43 4.38
CA THR A 422 32.17 57.98 4.35
C THR A 422 32.25 57.35 5.73
N LEU A 423 31.37 56.39 6.00
CA LEU A 423 31.43 55.51 7.16
C LEU A 423 31.75 54.09 6.70
N LEU A 424 32.85 53.52 7.20
CA LEU A 424 33.18 52.11 6.97
C LEU A 424 32.39 51.24 7.95
N VAL A 425 31.65 50.27 7.41
CA VAL A 425 30.93 49.25 8.16
C VAL A 425 31.55 47.89 7.85
N THR A 426 31.89 47.13 8.89
CA THR A 426 32.49 45.80 8.75
C THR A 426 31.55 44.76 9.32
N ASN A 427 31.35 43.67 8.59
CA ASN A 427 30.63 42.50 9.09
C ASN A 427 31.59 41.64 9.92
N THR A 428 31.36 41.57 11.22
CA THR A 428 32.20 40.84 12.18
C THR A 428 31.65 39.46 12.55
N GLY A 429 30.46 39.10 12.05
CA GLY A 429 29.87 37.80 12.32
C GLY A 429 30.18 36.76 11.24
N ALA A 430 29.51 35.61 11.35
CA ALA A 430 29.78 34.42 10.53
C ALA A 430 28.87 34.28 9.30
N ALA A 431 27.83 35.10 9.17
CA ALA A 431 26.92 35.11 8.02
C ALA A 431 26.97 36.47 7.29
N PRO A 432 26.62 36.53 5.99
CA PRO A 432 26.54 37.80 5.26
C PRO A 432 25.55 38.77 5.93
N ALA A 433 25.92 40.05 6.08
CA ALA A 433 25.01 41.09 6.53
C ALA A 433 24.24 41.65 5.33
N LEU A 434 22.91 41.71 5.41
CA LEU A 434 22.05 42.06 4.28
C LEU A 434 21.47 43.47 4.45
N ASN A 435 21.46 44.25 3.36
CA ASN A 435 20.85 45.58 3.25
C ASN A 435 21.21 46.52 4.41
N VAL A 436 22.51 46.64 4.70
CA VAL A 436 22.99 47.50 5.77
C VAL A 436 22.78 48.96 5.39
N ARG A 437 22.01 49.68 6.21
CA ARG A 437 21.59 51.07 5.95
C ARG A 437 21.71 51.94 7.19
N ALA A 438 21.72 53.24 6.98
CA ALA A 438 21.61 54.22 8.06
C ALA A 438 20.15 54.68 8.23
N THR A 439 19.65 54.67 9.45
CA THR A 439 18.38 55.29 9.83
C THR A 439 18.68 56.67 10.39
N LEU A 440 18.23 57.70 9.68
CA LEU A 440 18.46 59.09 10.03
C LEU A 440 17.43 59.61 11.05
N PRO A 441 17.84 60.52 11.95
CA PRO A 441 16.94 61.29 12.81
C PRO A 441 15.80 61.98 12.06
N GLY A 442 14.66 62.16 12.77
CA GLY A 442 13.54 62.94 12.25
C GLY A 442 13.97 64.39 11.96
N GLY A 443 13.58 64.92 10.79
CA GLY A 443 13.90 66.31 10.39
C GLY A 443 15.17 66.47 9.55
N TRP A 444 15.99 65.42 9.40
CA TRP A 444 17.20 65.43 8.56
C TRP A 444 16.90 65.24 7.05
N GLY A 445 15.87 65.91 6.54
CA GLY A 445 15.37 65.71 5.18
C GLY A 445 16.32 66.12 4.04
N ALA A 446 17.36 66.90 4.33
CA ALA A 446 18.37 67.28 3.35
C ALA A 446 19.58 66.34 3.32
N VAL A 447 19.65 65.36 4.23
CA VAL A 447 20.71 64.36 4.29
C VAL A 447 20.33 63.18 3.41
N THR A 448 21.25 62.79 2.54
CA THR A 448 21.13 61.58 1.72
C THR A 448 22.24 60.61 2.10
N VAL A 449 21.92 59.32 2.10
CA VAL A 449 22.87 58.23 2.36
C VAL A 449 22.86 57.31 1.15
N ASP A 450 24.03 57.09 0.56
CA ASP A 450 24.24 56.04 -0.43
C ASP A 450 24.73 54.78 0.31
N ASP A 451 23.90 53.73 0.23
CA ASP A 451 24.11 52.40 0.81
C ASP A 451 24.22 51.30 -0.26
N SER A 452 24.37 51.67 -1.54
CA SER A 452 24.41 50.72 -2.66
C SER A 452 25.54 49.68 -2.55
N ALA A 453 26.65 50.04 -1.90
CA ALA A 453 27.77 49.14 -1.60
C ALA A 453 27.49 48.14 -0.45
N CYS A 454 26.37 48.28 0.26
CA CYS A 454 26.05 47.58 1.51
C CYS A 454 24.85 46.62 1.40
N THR A 455 24.47 46.21 0.18
CA THR A 455 23.37 45.27 -0.07
C THR A 455 23.64 43.86 0.46
N ALA A 456 24.87 43.37 0.35
CA ALA A 456 25.30 42.11 0.96
C ALA A 456 26.80 42.17 1.31
N VAL A 457 27.11 42.11 2.61
CA VAL A 457 28.49 42.20 3.13
C VAL A 457 28.91 40.84 3.65
N ALA A 458 29.84 40.17 2.98
CA ALA A 458 30.35 38.87 3.40
C ALA A 458 31.03 38.91 4.78
N PRO A 459 31.13 37.78 5.52
CA PRO A 459 31.88 37.70 6.77
C PRO A 459 33.30 38.26 6.64
N GLY A 460 33.69 39.17 7.54
CA GLY A 460 35.00 39.84 7.52
C GLY A 460 35.18 40.91 6.44
N ALA A 461 34.22 41.06 5.51
CA ALA A 461 34.24 42.12 4.51
C ALA A 461 33.73 43.43 5.08
N ASN A 462 33.99 44.50 4.34
CA ASN A 462 33.53 45.84 4.65
C ASN A 462 32.67 46.40 3.52
N CYS A 463 31.82 47.36 3.87
CA CYS A 463 31.11 48.21 2.94
C CYS A 463 31.18 49.66 3.43
N THR A 464 30.85 50.61 2.55
CA THR A 464 30.92 52.03 2.85
C THR A 464 29.56 52.68 2.69
N LEU A 465 29.11 53.41 3.71
CA LEU A 465 27.96 54.30 3.64
C LEU A 465 28.45 55.72 3.37
N SER A 466 27.89 56.39 2.37
CA SER A 466 28.31 57.76 2.00
C SER A 466 27.21 58.77 2.32
N PHE A 467 27.51 59.71 3.21
CA PHE A 467 26.62 60.75 3.69
C PHE A 467 26.88 62.06 2.95
N SER A 468 25.85 62.67 2.38
CA SER A 468 25.91 64.02 1.83
C SER A 468 24.73 64.85 2.34
N SER A 469 24.90 66.16 2.44
CA SER A 469 23.80 67.03 2.86
C SER A 469 23.84 68.40 2.20
N GLN A 470 22.66 68.90 1.86
CA GLN A 470 22.47 70.27 1.38
C GLN A 470 22.24 71.28 2.52
N ALA A 471 21.97 70.79 3.74
CA ALA A 471 21.73 71.60 4.93
C ALA A 471 22.55 71.11 6.16
N PRO A 472 22.98 72.01 7.05
CA PRO A 472 23.53 71.65 8.35
C PRO A 472 22.44 71.20 9.32
N TYR A 473 22.82 70.30 10.22
CA TYR A 473 22.04 69.91 11.40
C TYR A 473 22.96 69.88 12.62
N VAL A 474 22.37 69.84 13.83
CA VAL A 474 23.13 69.66 15.07
C VAL A 474 23.37 68.18 15.34
N ALA A 475 24.56 67.82 15.83
CA ALA A 475 24.82 66.46 16.30
C ALA A 475 24.15 66.31 17.68
N GLY A 476 22.94 65.77 17.69
CA GLY A 476 22.17 65.58 18.91
C GLY A 476 21.41 64.25 18.99
N GLU A 477 21.09 63.66 17.83
CA GLU A 477 20.44 62.35 17.75
C GLU A 477 21.37 61.32 17.09
N ALA A 478 21.40 60.12 17.67
CA ALA A 478 22.25 59.05 17.16
C ALA A 478 21.68 58.49 15.84
N VAL A 479 22.54 58.34 14.84
CA VAL A 479 22.20 57.64 13.59
C VAL A 479 22.39 56.14 13.84
N SER A 480 21.35 55.35 13.53
CA SER A 480 21.42 53.89 13.68
C SER A 480 21.86 53.24 12.38
N ILE A 481 22.88 52.38 12.44
CA ILE A 481 23.36 51.55 11.33
C ILE A 481 22.87 50.12 11.57
N GLN A 482 22.10 49.59 10.62
CA GLN A 482 21.48 48.28 10.74
C GLN A 482 21.27 47.64 9.36
N GLY A 483 21.61 46.36 9.24
CA GLY A 483 21.12 45.46 8.20
C GLY A 483 19.96 44.59 8.68
N ASP A 484 19.24 43.98 7.75
CA ASP A 484 17.99 43.23 8.00
C ASP A 484 18.17 42.03 8.94
N ASN A 485 19.38 41.49 9.02
CA ASN A 485 19.75 40.37 9.88
C ASN A 485 20.80 40.73 10.95
N THR A 486 20.86 42.00 11.36
CA THR A 486 21.85 42.49 12.32
C THR A 486 21.22 43.35 13.43
N PRO A 487 21.79 43.38 14.64
CA PRO A 487 21.46 44.38 15.64
C PRO A 487 21.90 45.78 15.19
N ALA A 488 21.14 46.80 15.61
CA ALA A 488 21.49 48.20 15.38
C ALA A 488 22.79 48.62 16.10
N ARG A 489 23.59 49.48 15.44
CA ARG A 489 24.75 50.18 16.01
C ARG A 489 24.58 51.67 15.87
N THR A 490 24.87 52.44 16.91
CA THR A 490 24.75 53.90 16.87
C THR A 490 26.06 54.55 16.48
N VAL A 491 25.97 55.58 15.63
CA VAL A 491 27.09 56.45 15.27
C VAL A 491 26.70 57.91 15.45
N THR A 492 27.67 58.73 15.85
CA THR A 492 27.53 60.18 15.88
C THR A 492 27.79 60.73 14.49
N VAL A 493 26.84 61.51 13.97
CA VAL A 493 27.00 62.28 12.73
C VAL A 493 26.90 63.77 13.07
N ALA A 494 27.89 64.54 12.63
CA ALA A 494 27.96 65.98 12.79
C ALA A 494 28.14 66.68 11.45
N PHE A 495 27.95 67.99 11.44
CA PHE A 495 28.00 68.77 10.22
C PHE A 495 29.09 69.82 10.32
N SER A 496 29.76 70.06 9.19
CA SER A 496 30.67 71.18 9.05
C SER A 496 30.20 72.11 7.95
N LEU A 497 30.40 73.41 8.16
CA LEU A 497 30.09 74.46 7.21
C LEU A 497 31.29 75.38 7.09
N LYS A 498 31.79 75.57 5.86
CA LYS A 498 33.04 76.29 5.58
C LYS A 498 34.25 75.76 6.37
N GLY A 499 34.26 74.46 6.70
CA GLY A 499 35.34 73.80 7.46
C GLY A 499 35.20 73.85 8.98
N TYR A 500 34.14 74.46 9.52
CA TYR A 500 33.90 74.61 10.96
C TYR A 500 32.71 73.79 11.42
N LEU A 501 32.78 73.22 12.63
CA LEU A 501 31.73 72.37 13.18
C LEU A 501 30.49 73.19 13.54
N VAL A 502 29.32 72.71 13.12
CA VAL A 502 28.02 73.31 13.44
C VAL A 502 27.56 72.82 14.80
N PHE A 503 27.22 73.74 15.71
CA PHE A 503 26.60 73.38 16.99
C PHE A 503 25.18 73.93 17.15
N ASP A 504 24.73 74.84 16.29
CA ASP A 504 23.39 75.42 16.35
C ASP A 504 22.89 75.80 14.94
N VAL A 505 21.58 75.72 14.71
CA VAL A 505 20.91 76.10 13.46
C VAL A 505 19.71 76.99 13.81
N PRO A 506 19.94 78.28 14.12
CA PRO A 506 18.90 79.15 14.68
C PRO A 506 17.83 79.57 13.66
N ALA A 507 18.10 79.42 12.36
CA ALA A 507 17.16 79.76 11.29
C ALA A 507 17.40 78.91 10.04
N ALA A 508 16.42 78.90 9.12
CA ALA A 508 16.41 78.03 7.95
C ALA A 508 17.63 78.14 7.02
N ASN A 509 18.35 79.27 7.00
CA ASN A 509 19.52 79.50 6.14
C ASN A 509 20.74 80.00 6.93
N VAL A 510 20.73 79.84 8.26
CA VAL A 510 21.83 80.30 9.13
C VAL A 510 22.18 79.18 10.09
N ALA A 511 23.48 78.85 10.15
CA ALA A 511 24.03 77.95 11.15
C ALA A 511 25.12 78.68 11.95
N THR A 512 25.26 78.32 13.23
CA THR A 512 26.33 78.81 14.07
C THR A 512 27.42 77.75 14.16
N VAL A 513 28.63 78.15 13.78
CA VAL A 513 29.82 77.29 13.78
C VAL A 513 30.77 77.68 14.90
N VAL A 514 31.53 76.72 15.39
CA VAL A 514 32.59 76.92 16.38
C VAL A 514 33.97 76.87 15.73
N ASP A 515 34.88 77.73 16.21
CA ASP A 515 36.26 77.74 15.75
C ASP A 515 36.94 76.38 16.03
N SER A 516 37.88 76.01 15.18
CA SER A 516 38.67 74.77 15.26
C SER A 516 39.69 74.77 16.40
N ALA A 517 40.18 75.94 16.83
CA ALA A 517 41.15 76.09 17.92
C ALA A 517 40.72 77.12 18.99
N ASP A 518 41.24 76.97 20.21
CA ASP A 518 41.11 78.00 21.24
C ASP A 518 42.11 79.10 20.92
N LEU A 519 41.69 80.36 21.06
CA LEU A 519 42.63 81.46 21.02
C LEU A 519 43.28 81.58 22.40
N SER A 520 44.61 81.60 22.39
CA SER A 520 45.46 81.97 23.52
C SER A 520 46.44 83.04 23.07
N VAL A 521 46.87 83.91 23.98
CA VAL A 521 47.89 84.91 23.67
C VAL A 521 49.21 84.16 23.52
N LEU A 522 49.75 83.98 22.31
CA LEU A 522 51.14 83.50 22.17
C LEU A 522 52.08 84.68 21.86
N PRO A 523 53.18 84.89 22.63
CA PRO A 523 53.61 84.17 23.83
C PRO A 523 53.30 84.97 25.13
N GLY A 524 52.17 84.73 25.79
CA GLY A 524 51.76 85.45 27.02
C GLY A 524 50.46 84.92 27.66
N PRO A 525 49.99 85.44 28.82
CA PRO A 525 48.87 84.85 29.54
C PRO A 525 47.56 84.96 28.76
N TYR A 526 46.64 84.03 28.99
CA TYR A 526 45.29 84.00 28.45
C TYR A 526 44.56 85.36 28.43
N TYR A 527 43.55 85.50 27.58
CA TYR A 527 42.77 86.74 27.48
C TYR A 527 41.99 87.02 28.77
N ASN A 528 42.06 88.27 29.24
CA ASN A 528 41.15 88.77 30.26
C ASN A 528 39.77 89.05 29.63
N TRP A 529 38.71 89.04 30.44
CA TRP A 529 37.37 89.37 29.93
C TRP A 529 37.24 90.87 29.58
N GLY A 530 37.86 91.73 30.40
CA GLY A 530 37.83 93.19 30.29
C GLY A 530 38.00 93.84 31.68
N THR A 531 39.18 94.40 31.97
CA THR A 531 39.54 94.84 33.33
C THR A 531 38.82 96.14 33.73
N GLY A 532 38.06 96.11 34.84
CA GLY A 532 37.52 97.33 35.47
C GLY A 532 36.33 97.98 34.76
N VAL A 533 35.77 97.34 33.72
CA VAL A 533 34.65 97.89 32.94
C VAL A 533 33.38 97.05 33.17
N ALA A 534 32.34 97.68 33.72
CA ALA A 534 30.99 97.14 33.65
C ALA A 534 30.44 97.40 32.24
N VAL A 535 29.95 96.36 31.57
CA VAL A 535 29.37 96.42 30.24
C VAL A 535 27.89 96.03 30.35
N PRO A 536 26.98 96.98 30.64
CA PRO A 536 25.56 96.65 30.85
C PRO A 536 24.90 95.92 29.69
N GLY A 537 25.38 96.14 28.46
CA GLY A 537 24.89 95.46 27.26
C GLY A 537 25.40 94.03 27.05
N ALA A 538 26.29 93.52 27.91
CA ALA A 538 26.90 92.21 27.78
C ALA A 538 26.34 91.17 28.79
N VAL A 539 25.04 91.22 29.09
CA VAL A 539 24.39 90.36 30.10
C VAL A 539 23.58 89.20 29.51
N SER A 540 23.46 89.11 28.17
CA SER A 540 22.64 88.08 27.54
C SER A 540 23.23 86.69 27.79
N LEU A 541 22.38 85.74 28.17
CA LEU A 541 22.80 84.35 28.37
C LEU A 541 22.94 83.59 27.04
N THR A 542 22.24 84.03 25.99
CA THR A 542 22.08 83.29 24.72
C THR A 542 22.56 84.05 23.48
N ASP A 543 22.77 85.36 23.57
CA ASP A 543 23.17 86.21 22.44
C ASP A 543 24.60 86.72 22.61
N GLY A 544 25.58 85.88 22.24
CA GLY A 544 27.00 86.23 22.29
C GLY A 544 27.38 87.33 21.31
N ALA A 545 26.65 87.46 20.20
CA ALA A 545 26.94 88.46 19.18
C ALA A 545 26.63 89.87 19.70
N ALA A 546 25.44 90.05 20.29
CA ALA A 546 25.06 91.31 20.92
C ALA A 546 25.98 91.66 22.11
N ASN A 547 26.29 90.67 22.95
CA ASN A 547 27.22 90.86 24.06
C ASN A 547 28.61 91.30 23.56
N THR A 548 29.14 90.62 22.54
CA THR A 548 30.43 90.96 21.93
C THR A 548 30.41 92.38 21.37
N GLN A 549 29.34 92.78 20.69
CA GLN A 549 29.19 94.14 20.18
C GLN A 549 29.18 95.18 21.31
N ALA A 550 28.48 94.92 22.41
CA ALA A 550 28.48 95.79 23.58
C ALA A 550 29.87 95.89 24.23
N MET A 551 30.61 94.77 24.31
CA MET A 551 31.99 94.74 24.79
C MET A 551 32.93 95.55 23.89
N LEU A 552 32.81 95.41 22.57
CA LEU A 552 33.60 96.19 21.60
C LEU A 552 33.29 97.69 21.67
N ALA A 553 32.02 98.07 21.88
CA ALA A 553 31.63 99.45 22.06
C ALA A 553 32.18 100.06 23.36
N ALA A 554 32.26 99.26 24.43
CA ALA A 554 32.74 99.72 25.73
C ALA A 554 34.28 99.73 25.85
N MET A 555 34.99 98.82 25.20
CA MET A 555 36.42 98.59 25.39
C MET A 555 37.28 98.76 24.12
N GLY A 556 36.64 99.01 22.97
CA GLY A 556 37.30 99.10 21.67
C GLY A 556 37.47 97.74 20.98
N SER A 557 38.07 97.74 19.79
CA SER A 557 38.29 96.53 18.97
C SER A 557 39.68 95.91 19.12
N GLY A 558 40.44 96.29 20.16
CA GLY A 558 41.78 95.76 20.42
C GLY A 558 41.76 94.30 20.88
N THR A 559 42.86 93.58 20.70
CA THR A 559 42.97 92.15 21.03
C THR A 559 43.30 91.85 22.49
N PHE A 560 43.30 92.86 23.36
CA PHE A 560 43.69 92.72 24.78
C PHE A 560 42.60 92.09 25.67
N HIS A 561 41.39 91.88 25.13
CA HIS A 561 40.26 91.28 25.85
C HIS A 561 39.56 90.21 25.01
N ALA A 562 38.86 89.30 25.67
CA ALA A 562 38.26 88.09 25.10
C ALA A 562 37.39 88.34 23.84
N ALA A 563 36.50 89.33 23.90
CA ALA A 563 35.63 89.71 22.77
C ALA A 563 36.41 90.27 21.57
N GLY A 564 37.42 91.10 21.83
CA GLY A 564 38.28 91.68 20.80
C GLY A 564 39.17 90.64 20.13
N ALA A 565 39.65 89.65 20.91
CA ALA A 565 40.39 88.51 20.39
C ALA A 565 39.55 87.69 19.39
N CYS A 566 38.29 87.38 19.73
CA CYS A 566 37.41 86.71 18.78
C CYS A 566 37.12 87.56 17.55
N LYS A 567 36.88 88.87 17.71
CA LYS A 567 36.61 89.75 16.57
C LYS A 567 37.81 89.91 15.62
N ALA A 568 39.02 89.85 16.16
CA ALA A 568 40.27 89.95 15.41
C ALA A 568 40.79 88.61 14.88
N SER A 569 40.12 87.48 15.18
CA SER A 569 40.52 86.17 14.68
C SER A 569 40.56 86.18 13.15
N THR A 570 41.74 85.93 12.59
CA THR A 570 42.00 85.89 11.13
C THR A 570 41.76 84.52 10.53
N LEU A 571 41.22 83.58 11.31
CA LEU A 571 40.83 82.25 10.84
C LEU A 571 39.55 82.39 9.99
N ALA A 572 39.77 82.69 8.70
CA ALA A 572 38.83 82.69 7.58
C ALA A 572 37.56 83.55 7.70
N GLY A 573 37.65 84.85 7.32
CA GLY A 573 36.58 85.60 6.62
C GLY A 573 35.16 85.66 7.21
N LEU A 574 34.94 85.23 8.45
CA LEU A 574 33.65 85.17 9.12
C LEU A 574 33.57 86.23 10.24
N ASN A 575 32.34 86.60 10.60
CA ASN A 575 32.08 87.53 11.71
C ASN A 575 32.12 86.78 13.04
N TRP A 576 33.33 86.45 13.48
CA TRP A 576 33.57 85.80 14.76
C TRP A 576 33.18 86.69 15.94
N TYR A 577 32.57 86.08 16.95
CA TYR A 577 32.19 86.69 18.21
C TYR A 577 32.47 85.75 19.38
N LEU A 578 32.56 86.32 20.58
CA LEU A 578 32.68 85.54 21.81
C LEU A 578 31.28 85.01 22.18
N PRO A 579 31.07 83.69 22.27
CA PRO A 579 29.76 83.12 22.57
C PRO A 579 29.27 83.51 23.96
N ALA A 580 27.95 83.66 24.11
CA ALA A 580 27.32 83.79 25.42
C ALA A 580 27.43 82.46 26.20
N ILE A 581 27.25 82.52 27.52
CA ILE A 581 27.49 81.36 28.39
C ILE A 581 26.65 80.14 27.99
N CYS A 582 25.42 80.32 27.50
CA CYS A 582 24.56 79.21 27.08
C CYS A 582 24.75 78.78 25.62
N GLN A 583 25.56 79.50 24.85
CA GLN A 583 26.05 79.00 23.57
C GLN A 583 27.28 78.10 23.77
N LEU A 584 28.00 78.22 24.90
CA LEU A 584 29.10 77.33 25.27
C LEU A 584 28.64 76.10 26.05
N GLY A 585 27.85 76.31 27.11
CA GLY A 585 27.46 75.28 28.07
C GLY A 585 25.96 75.05 28.16
N SER A 586 25.56 74.00 28.88
CA SER A 586 24.18 73.61 29.12
C SER A 586 23.81 73.58 30.61
N GLY A 587 24.77 73.83 31.51
CA GLY A 587 24.54 73.93 32.96
C GLY A 587 24.10 75.32 33.41
N THR A 588 23.65 75.44 34.67
CA THR A 588 23.18 76.69 35.29
C THR A 588 24.17 77.85 35.04
N PRO A 589 23.73 79.05 34.59
CA PRO A 589 22.35 79.55 34.52
C PRO A 589 21.56 79.19 33.24
N CYS A 590 22.07 78.28 32.42
CA CYS A 590 21.47 77.94 31.13
C CYS A 590 20.31 76.95 31.24
N SER A 591 19.39 77.02 30.28
CA SER A 591 18.35 76.00 30.14
C SER A 591 18.92 74.78 29.41
N ALA A 592 18.52 73.57 29.83
CA ALA A 592 18.96 72.33 29.19
C ALA A 592 18.47 72.16 27.73
N ALA A 593 17.51 72.98 27.30
CA ALA A 593 16.87 72.89 25.98
C ALA A 593 17.67 73.61 24.87
N GLY A 594 18.52 74.59 25.20
CA GLY A 594 19.28 75.36 24.20
C GLY A 594 20.36 74.55 23.49
N ALA A 595 20.67 74.92 22.26
CA ALA A 595 21.83 74.42 21.53
C ALA A 595 23.11 75.06 22.09
N SER A 596 24.11 74.24 22.39
CA SER A 596 25.40 74.71 22.90
C SER A 596 26.54 73.86 22.35
N VAL A 597 27.74 74.43 22.37
CA VAL A 597 28.96 73.71 21.98
C VAL A 597 29.12 72.45 22.84
N GLN A 598 28.92 72.53 24.16
CA GLN A 598 28.98 71.38 25.06
C GLN A 598 28.05 70.25 24.60
N LYS A 599 26.75 70.54 24.51
CA LYS A 599 25.72 69.54 24.25
C LYS A 599 25.85 68.92 22.86
N ASN A 600 26.02 69.76 21.84
CA ASN A 600 25.91 69.30 20.46
C ASN A 600 27.25 68.90 19.83
N LEU A 601 28.38 69.09 20.54
CA LEU A 601 29.69 68.67 20.04
C LEU A 601 30.50 67.93 21.11
N ILE A 602 30.75 68.54 22.26
CA ILE A 602 31.69 68.00 23.27
C ILE A 602 31.20 66.66 23.83
N ASP A 603 29.92 66.58 24.20
CA ASP A 603 29.29 65.37 24.74
C ASP A 603 29.25 64.24 23.71
N HIS A 604 29.46 64.56 22.44
CA HIS A 604 29.57 63.62 21.31
C HIS A 604 31.01 63.36 20.86
N GLY A 605 32.01 63.76 21.66
CA GLY A 605 33.43 63.53 21.36
C GLY A 605 34.00 64.43 20.26
N LEU A 606 33.28 65.48 19.87
CA LEU A 606 33.65 66.42 18.82
C LEU A 606 34.20 67.73 19.40
N GLY A 607 34.91 68.49 18.56
CA GLY A 607 35.41 69.81 18.92
C GLY A 607 36.61 69.81 19.87
N TRP A 608 37.40 68.72 19.87
CA TRP A 608 38.54 68.47 20.78
C TRP A 608 39.30 69.74 21.18
N PHE A 609 38.98 70.26 22.36
CA PHE A 609 39.56 71.47 22.90
C PHE A 609 40.95 71.15 23.44
N ALA A 610 42.00 71.58 22.74
CA ALA A 610 43.37 71.41 23.20
C ALA A 610 43.62 72.21 24.50
N GLY A 611 44.48 71.70 25.38
CA GLY A 611 44.91 72.37 26.63
C GLY A 611 44.52 71.63 27.92
N THR A 612 45.26 71.88 29.00
CA THR A 612 44.94 71.42 30.37
C THR A 612 43.82 72.22 31.02
N ASP A 613 43.43 73.33 30.38
CA ASP A 613 42.51 74.31 30.93
C ASP A 613 41.06 73.88 30.73
N ASN A 614 40.36 73.79 31.86
CA ASN A 614 38.99 73.30 31.92
C ASN A 614 37.95 74.41 31.68
N GLU A 615 38.34 75.69 31.69
CA GLU A 615 37.46 76.85 31.65
C GLU A 615 37.70 77.74 30.43
N ARG A 616 36.64 78.33 29.87
CA ARG A 616 36.71 79.31 28.75
C ARG A 616 35.86 80.51 29.04
N TRP A 617 36.31 81.70 28.64
CA TRP A 617 35.48 82.89 28.77
C TRP A 617 34.24 82.81 27.87
N SER A 618 33.09 83.21 28.43
CA SER A 618 31.92 83.59 27.65
C SER A 618 31.84 85.12 27.53
N SER A 619 31.00 85.64 26.67
CA SER A 619 30.71 87.08 26.57
C SER A 619 29.76 87.58 27.66
N THR A 620 29.24 86.70 28.52
CA THR A 620 28.18 87.04 29.47
C THR A 620 28.77 87.54 30.78
N GLN A 621 28.47 88.79 31.11
CA GLN A 621 28.77 89.40 32.39
C GLN A 621 27.89 88.82 33.49
N SER A 622 28.48 88.44 34.63
CA SER A 622 27.75 87.99 35.82
C SER A 622 27.58 89.12 36.84
N GLY A 623 28.51 90.07 36.87
CA GLY A 623 28.48 91.23 37.77
C GLY A 623 29.42 92.35 37.34
N ALA A 624 29.53 93.41 38.15
CA ALA A 624 30.37 94.56 37.81
C ALA A 624 31.85 94.19 37.62
N SER A 625 32.38 93.29 38.47
CA SER A 625 33.77 92.83 38.46
C SER A 625 33.96 91.39 37.95
N GLU A 626 32.88 90.69 37.61
CA GLU A 626 32.90 89.25 37.28
C GLU A 626 32.18 88.95 35.96
N ALA A 627 32.59 87.86 35.32
CA ALA A 627 31.95 87.32 34.13
C ALA A 627 31.84 85.80 34.21
N TRP A 628 30.98 85.22 33.37
CA TRP A 628 30.79 83.77 33.31
C TRP A 628 31.88 83.10 32.46
N SER A 629 32.43 82.02 32.99
CA SER A 629 33.31 81.08 32.30
C SER A 629 32.64 79.71 32.20
N HIS A 630 32.88 78.98 31.11
CA HIS A 630 32.32 77.66 30.82
C HIS A 630 33.30 76.54 31.17
N LYS A 631 32.87 75.56 31.98
CA LYS A 631 33.62 74.35 32.33
C LYS A 631 33.32 73.21 31.36
N ARG A 632 34.34 72.73 30.66
CA ARG A 632 34.23 71.64 29.67
C ARG A 632 33.82 70.30 30.27
N THR A 633 34.23 70.02 31.51
CA THR A 633 34.08 68.69 32.13
C THR A 633 32.63 68.30 32.37
N ASP A 634 31.79 69.29 32.67
CA ASP A 634 30.40 69.10 33.09
C ASP A 634 29.43 70.09 32.44
N GLY A 635 29.91 70.96 31.54
CA GLY A 635 29.08 71.97 30.87
C GLY A 635 28.64 73.14 31.75
N SER A 636 29.12 73.22 33.00
CA SER A 636 28.66 74.20 33.99
C SER A 636 29.27 75.58 33.79
N ALA A 637 28.62 76.62 34.32
CA ALA A 637 29.16 77.98 34.33
C ALA A 637 29.80 78.32 35.69
N THR A 638 30.86 79.11 35.70
CA THR A 638 31.47 79.65 36.92
C THR A 638 31.81 81.13 36.75
N ALA A 639 31.37 81.95 37.70
CA ALA A 639 31.71 83.37 37.75
C ALA A 639 33.19 83.53 38.14
N LYS A 640 33.93 84.35 37.40
CA LYS A 640 35.35 84.62 37.63
C LYS A 640 35.64 86.11 37.57
N PRO A 641 36.63 86.62 38.32
CA PRO A 641 37.07 88.01 38.18
C PRO A 641 37.48 88.31 36.74
N LYS A 642 37.02 89.43 36.17
CA LYS A 642 37.27 89.80 34.76
C LYS A 642 38.75 89.97 34.39
N ALA A 643 39.62 90.14 35.39
CA ALA A 643 41.08 90.21 35.23
C ALA A 643 41.76 88.82 35.18
N THR A 644 41.00 87.73 35.32
CA THR A 644 41.52 86.36 35.17
C THR A 644 41.76 86.07 33.69
N GLY A 645 42.94 85.56 33.37
CA GLY A 645 43.21 85.06 32.03
C GLY A 645 42.50 83.71 31.83
N GLN A 646 41.69 83.58 30.78
CA GLN A 646 41.11 82.30 30.33
C GLN A 646 41.18 82.17 28.80
N PRO A 647 41.31 80.95 28.26
CA PRO A 647 41.21 80.75 26.81
C PRO A 647 39.83 81.15 26.29
N VAL A 648 39.76 81.52 25.02
CA VAL A 648 38.49 81.86 24.35
C VAL A 648 38.28 80.95 23.15
N ARG A 649 37.03 80.52 22.97
CA ARG A 649 36.58 79.84 21.77
C ARG A 649 35.56 80.71 21.07
N CYS A 650 35.82 81.03 19.82
CA CYS A 650 34.99 81.93 19.06
C CYS A 650 33.94 81.14 18.28
N VAL A 651 32.80 81.78 18.04
CA VAL A 651 31.72 81.24 17.21
C VAL A 651 31.34 82.26 16.14
N ALA A 652 30.77 81.80 15.04
CA ALA A 652 30.31 82.67 13.97
C ALA A 652 28.98 82.17 13.40
N SER A 653 28.10 83.10 13.04
CA SER A 653 26.89 82.79 12.29
C SER A 653 27.21 82.82 10.80
N VAL A 654 26.85 81.75 10.09
CA VAL A 654 27.21 81.50 8.70
C VAL A 654 25.95 81.19 7.92
N ALA A 655 25.73 81.95 6.85
CA ALA A 655 24.70 81.65 5.86
C ALA A 655 25.16 80.51 4.94
N TRP A 656 24.25 79.61 4.57
CA TRP A 656 24.57 78.42 3.77
C TRP A 656 23.67 78.23 2.56
#